data_AF-A0A6L5QIJ5-F1
#
_entry.id   AF-A0A6L5QIJ5-F1
#
_cell.length_a   1.000
_cell.length_b   1.000
_cell.length_c   1.000
_cell.angle_alpha   90.00
_cell.angle_beta   90.00
_cell.angle_gamma   90.00
#
_symmetry.space_group_name_H-M   'P 1'
#
loop_
_entity.id
_entity.type
_entity.pdbx_description
1 polymer ?
#
loop_
_entity_poly.entity_id
_entity_poly.type
_entity_poly.pdbx_seq_one_letter_code
_entity_poly.pdbx_strand_id
1 'polypeptide(L)'
;MAKRKNNGGAVDGAGSILSTVAGPAAPPHPSRLGPPNPISDQLLEKVTGDEKLAAERPFNATKALEYGEAAYTPHPGETHAAPTPIATASTSTETIASEKVGDGQPDIGDNAINRPLDRVRVDDTARELTTDQGVPVADNQNSLKAGLRGPTLMEDFILREKITHFDHERIPERVVHARGSAAHGYFESYEDLRAITRAAPFAAKGKRTPVFVRFSTVAGERGSADTVRDVRGFAVKFYTDDGNWDLVGNNMPVFFIQDVMKFPDLIHSVKPEPHNGMPQAASAHDTFWDFASLSPEIAHMLMWHTSDRAIPRSYRTMQGFGVHTFRLVNASGEWVFCKFHWTPLAGTYSLVWDEAARLTGADPDFHRRDLWEAIDSGQFPEWELGLQIFTEEQAAQFPFDVLDPTKIVPEEMVALRTVGKLVLDRNPDNFFAETEQVAFCAAHVVPGIDFTNDPLLQGRIHSYIDTQISRLGGANFHEIPINTPVAQIHNNQRDGIHRQQINRGRVSYEPNSLAGGCPFQAGVRGFVSVPEPSQGNEVRGKPELFADHYSQARLFWISQSMTEQRHIIGAFRFELTRVQTPAIRRRTLALLANIDSGLAGAVADGLGMEVPPPLPPATDRPAYDYPPSPALSLFARPGNAGIRTRRVALLVAAGVDGVQVRKLYAALLEQGAVPRLVGQKIGALTSYTDAPLDVEISLETGPSVLWDGVIVPDCADARDALSRDASALEFVKLQYRHGKPLLALGSGGELLKAAKIPRKLSHGVPDPGVIVAEPGDVAEALERFRSVLGQHRVYARETDPARV
;
A
#
# COMPACT_ATOMS: atom_id res chain seq x y z
N MET A 1 -66.42 -25.25 -59.10
CA MET A 1 -65.07 -24.67 -58.86
C MET A 1 -65.22 -23.25 -58.37
N ALA A 2 -64.69 -22.92 -57.19
CA ALA A 2 -64.28 -21.57 -56.82
C ALA A 2 -63.25 -21.64 -55.67
N LYS A 3 -62.00 -21.29 -55.94
CA LYS A 3 -60.88 -21.23 -54.98
C LYS A 3 -61.05 -20.00 -54.07
N ARG A 4 -61.04 -20.18 -52.75
CA ARG A 4 -60.78 -19.10 -51.78
C ARG A 4 -59.27 -19.02 -51.54
N LYS A 5 -58.67 -17.90 -51.92
CA LYS A 5 -57.28 -17.52 -51.59
C LYS A 5 -57.21 -17.20 -50.09
N ASN A 6 -56.36 -17.92 -49.35
CA ASN A 6 -55.98 -17.62 -47.98
C ASN A 6 -54.60 -16.94 -48.03
N ASN A 7 -54.53 -15.61 -47.91
CA ASN A 7 -53.28 -14.87 -48.10
C ASN A 7 -53.15 -13.61 -47.22
N GLY A 8 -53.77 -13.59 -46.03
CA GLY A 8 -53.91 -12.37 -45.22
C GLY A 8 -52.87 -12.12 -44.12
N GLY A 9 -52.41 -13.14 -43.38
CA GLY A 9 -51.86 -12.89 -42.02
C GLY A 9 -50.35 -12.98 -41.82
N ALA A 10 -49.52 -13.15 -42.86
CA ALA A 10 -48.08 -13.45 -42.67
C ALA A 10 -47.25 -12.30 -42.06
N VAL A 11 -47.76 -11.06 -42.11
CA VAL A 11 -47.09 -9.82 -41.69
C VAL A 11 -47.90 -9.03 -40.65
N ASP A 12 -49.03 -9.57 -40.17
CA ASP A 12 -49.86 -8.90 -39.17
C ASP A 12 -49.06 -8.74 -37.86
N GLY A 13 -49.02 -7.52 -37.32
CA GLY A 13 -48.21 -7.19 -36.13
C GLY A 13 -46.76 -6.78 -36.43
N ALA A 14 -46.28 -6.87 -37.67
CA ALA A 14 -44.90 -6.50 -38.03
C ALA A 14 -44.57 -5.03 -37.72
N GLY A 15 -45.53 -4.11 -37.87
CA GLY A 15 -45.33 -2.69 -37.55
C GLY A 15 -45.02 -2.42 -36.07
N SER A 16 -45.52 -3.27 -35.16
CA SER A 16 -45.24 -3.18 -33.73
C SER A 16 -43.84 -3.68 -33.39
N ILE A 17 -43.36 -4.70 -34.10
CA ILE A 17 -41.98 -5.21 -33.98
C ILE A 17 -40.96 -4.22 -34.55
N LEU A 18 -41.35 -3.46 -35.57
CA LEU A 18 -40.54 -2.38 -36.17
C LEU A 18 -40.60 -1.05 -35.40
N SER A 19 -41.43 -0.96 -34.35
CA SER A 19 -41.59 0.23 -33.49
C SER A 19 -40.92 0.01 -32.14
N THR A 20 -40.39 1.08 -31.55
CA THR A 20 -39.86 1.09 -30.17
C THR A 20 -40.88 1.58 -29.14
N VAL A 21 -42.07 2.00 -29.58
CA VAL A 21 -43.12 2.59 -28.73
C VAL A 21 -44.43 1.84 -28.93
N ALA A 22 -44.97 1.30 -27.82
CA ALA A 22 -46.24 0.59 -27.69
C ALA A 22 -46.39 -0.71 -28.53
N GLY A 23 -46.85 -1.78 -27.87
CA GLY A 23 -47.17 -3.08 -28.50
C GLY A 23 -48.67 -3.40 -28.43
N PRO A 24 -49.17 -4.33 -29.26
CA PRO A 24 -50.57 -4.77 -29.22
C PRO A 24 -50.84 -5.55 -27.92
N ALA A 25 -52.03 -5.39 -27.33
CA ALA A 25 -52.41 -6.04 -26.08
C ALA A 25 -52.44 -7.59 -26.17
N ALA A 26 -52.59 -8.14 -27.38
CA ALA A 26 -52.47 -9.56 -27.70
C ALA A 26 -51.83 -9.68 -29.10
N PRO A 27 -50.53 -9.94 -29.21
CA PRO A 27 -49.84 -9.91 -30.50
C PRO A 27 -50.19 -11.14 -31.36
N PRO A 28 -50.59 -10.96 -32.63
CA PRO A 28 -50.29 -11.96 -33.65
C PRO A 28 -48.78 -11.95 -33.92
N HIS A 29 -48.11 -13.11 -33.89
CA HIS A 29 -46.69 -13.21 -34.24
C HIS A 29 -46.54 -13.33 -35.77
N PRO A 30 -46.07 -12.28 -36.49
CA PRO A 30 -45.86 -12.39 -37.92
C PRO A 30 -44.76 -13.40 -38.22
N SER A 31 -44.94 -14.20 -39.27
CA SER A 31 -43.92 -15.15 -39.73
C SER A 31 -42.72 -14.50 -40.43
N ARG A 32 -42.84 -13.21 -40.79
CA ARG A 32 -41.79 -12.38 -41.41
C ARG A 32 -42.14 -10.90 -41.29
N LEU A 33 -41.14 -10.01 -41.27
CA LEU A 33 -41.33 -8.56 -41.15
C LEU A 33 -41.40 -7.80 -42.49
N GLY A 34 -41.17 -8.49 -43.62
CA GLY A 34 -41.08 -7.88 -44.94
C GLY A 34 -40.44 -8.84 -45.97
N PRO A 35 -39.82 -8.31 -47.05
CA PRO A 35 -38.94 -9.09 -47.91
C PRO A 35 -37.80 -9.74 -47.10
N PRO A 36 -37.24 -10.88 -47.53
CA PRO A 36 -36.17 -11.57 -46.80
C PRO A 36 -34.98 -10.64 -46.55
N ASN A 37 -34.62 -10.47 -45.28
CA ASN A 37 -33.52 -9.64 -44.84
C ASN A 37 -32.97 -10.23 -43.54
N PRO A 38 -31.69 -10.66 -43.50
CA PRO A 38 -31.09 -11.25 -42.30
C PRO A 38 -31.27 -10.41 -41.04
N ILE A 39 -31.17 -9.07 -41.14
CA ILE A 39 -31.32 -8.17 -39.99
C ILE A 39 -32.78 -8.14 -39.51
N SER A 40 -33.74 -8.17 -40.43
CA SER A 40 -35.17 -8.20 -40.09
C SER A 40 -35.58 -9.55 -39.51
N ASP A 41 -34.99 -10.65 -39.97
CA ASP A 41 -35.23 -11.99 -39.43
C ASP A 41 -34.65 -12.10 -38.00
N GLN A 42 -33.44 -11.57 -37.78
CA GLN A 42 -32.82 -11.44 -36.45
C GLN A 42 -33.65 -10.55 -35.52
N LEU A 43 -34.24 -9.46 -36.02
CA LEU A 43 -35.12 -8.60 -35.22
C LEU A 43 -36.41 -9.32 -34.81
N LEU A 44 -37.01 -10.11 -35.70
CA LEU A 44 -38.20 -10.91 -35.39
C LEU A 44 -37.88 -11.98 -34.34
N GLU A 45 -36.79 -12.71 -34.53
CA GLU A 45 -36.28 -13.70 -33.57
C GLU A 45 -36.01 -13.07 -32.21
N LYS A 46 -35.36 -11.90 -32.20
CA LYS A 46 -35.09 -11.12 -31.00
C LYS A 46 -36.37 -10.75 -30.27
N VAL A 47 -37.30 -10.05 -30.91
CA VAL A 47 -38.49 -9.49 -30.25
C VAL A 47 -39.44 -10.58 -29.77
N THR A 48 -39.60 -11.67 -30.54
CA THR A 48 -40.42 -12.81 -30.11
C THR A 48 -39.74 -13.64 -29.02
N GLY A 49 -38.41 -13.76 -29.04
CA GLY A 49 -37.64 -14.39 -27.97
C GLY A 49 -37.69 -13.59 -26.68
N ASP A 50 -37.56 -12.26 -26.77
CA ASP A 50 -37.72 -11.29 -25.70
C ASP A 50 -39.09 -11.44 -24.99
N GLU A 51 -40.18 -11.47 -25.76
CA GLU A 51 -41.54 -11.61 -25.23
C GLU A 51 -41.73 -12.96 -24.50
N LYS A 52 -41.26 -14.06 -25.10
CA LYS A 52 -41.31 -15.39 -24.48
C LYS A 52 -40.52 -15.43 -23.18
N LEU A 53 -39.27 -14.94 -23.20
CA LEU A 53 -38.41 -14.91 -22.03
C LEU A 53 -39.05 -14.10 -20.90
N ALA A 54 -39.65 -12.95 -21.23
CA ALA A 54 -40.35 -12.12 -20.25
C ALA A 54 -41.60 -12.81 -19.68
N ALA A 55 -42.34 -13.56 -20.50
CA ALA A 55 -43.51 -14.30 -20.06
C ALA A 55 -43.17 -15.46 -19.10
N GLU A 56 -41.94 -15.99 -19.13
CA GLU A 56 -41.50 -17.02 -18.18
C GLU A 56 -41.37 -16.50 -16.75
N ARG A 57 -41.21 -15.17 -16.55
CA ARG A 57 -41.17 -14.53 -15.22
C ARG A 57 -42.40 -13.62 -14.99
N PRO A 58 -43.59 -14.18 -14.69
CA PRO A 58 -44.82 -13.42 -14.56
C PRO A 58 -44.91 -12.53 -13.31
N PHE A 59 -44.13 -12.82 -12.26
CA PHE A 59 -44.02 -12.03 -11.03
C PHE A 59 -42.66 -12.26 -10.37
N ASN A 60 -42.33 -11.48 -9.32
CA ASN A 60 -41.12 -11.73 -8.53
C ASN A 60 -41.38 -12.75 -7.43
N ALA A 61 -41.05 -14.03 -7.65
CA ALA A 61 -41.32 -15.11 -6.70
C ALA A 61 -40.60 -14.95 -5.35
N THR A 62 -39.46 -14.26 -5.31
CA THR A 62 -38.68 -14.06 -4.09
C THR A 62 -39.15 -12.87 -3.25
N LYS A 63 -40.12 -12.07 -3.73
CA LYS A 63 -40.53 -10.82 -3.08
C LYS A 63 -41.00 -10.99 -1.63
N ALA A 64 -41.70 -12.08 -1.33
CA ALA A 64 -42.18 -12.36 0.02
C ALA A 64 -41.03 -12.65 1.01
N LEU A 65 -39.88 -13.12 0.52
CA LEU A 65 -38.72 -13.51 1.33
C LEU A 65 -37.92 -12.29 1.80
N GLU A 66 -38.21 -11.10 1.27
CA GLU A 66 -37.58 -9.84 1.68
C GLU A 66 -38.12 -9.29 3.01
N TYR A 67 -39.09 -9.95 3.64
CA TYR A 67 -39.79 -9.47 4.83
C TYR A 67 -39.76 -10.47 5.99
N GLY A 68 -39.60 -9.97 7.23
CA GLY A 68 -39.64 -10.80 8.44
C GLY A 68 -38.41 -11.70 8.60
N GLU A 69 -38.57 -12.84 9.29
CA GLU A 69 -37.46 -13.78 9.55
C GLU A 69 -36.85 -14.38 8.28
N ALA A 70 -37.64 -14.53 7.21
CA ALA A 70 -37.14 -15.03 5.93
C ALA A 70 -36.05 -14.12 5.34
N ALA A 71 -36.08 -12.82 5.63
CA ALA A 71 -35.09 -11.86 5.16
C ALA A 71 -33.69 -12.07 5.75
N TYR A 72 -33.57 -12.83 6.86
CA TYR A 72 -32.27 -13.19 7.43
C TYR A 72 -31.50 -14.21 6.57
N THR A 73 -32.18 -14.92 5.65
CA THR A 73 -31.54 -15.91 4.77
C THR A 73 -31.60 -15.42 3.32
N PRO A 74 -30.48 -14.99 2.73
CA PRO A 74 -30.48 -14.51 1.35
C PRO A 74 -30.74 -15.63 0.34
N HIS A 75 -31.64 -15.39 -0.63
CA HIS A 75 -32.03 -16.37 -1.63
C HIS A 75 -31.43 -16.07 -3.01
N PRO A 76 -31.04 -17.10 -3.81
CA PRO A 76 -30.66 -16.87 -5.19
C PRO A 76 -31.82 -16.27 -5.99
N GLY A 77 -31.51 -15.37 -6.91
CA GLY A 77 -32.50 -14.80 -7.81
C GLY A 77 -32.98 -15.83 -8.83
N GLU A 78 -34.26 -15.76 -9.19
CA GLU A 78 -34.84 -16.60 -10.25
C GLU A 78 -34.32 -16.16 -11.62
N THR A 79 -33.91 -17.12 -12.45
CA THR A 79 -33.47 -16.87 -13.82
C THR A 79 -34.02 -17.84 -14.84
N HIS A 80 -34.09 -17.36 -16.08
CA HIS A 80 -34.62 -18.07 -17.24
C HIS A 80 -33.62 -17.99 -18.39
N ALA A 81 -33.43 -19.12 -19.07
CA ALA A 81 -32.54 -19.18 -20.22
C ALA A 81 -33.22 -18.53 -21.44
N ALA A 82 -32.51 -17.62 -22.09
CA ALA A 82 -32.98 -17.05 -23.36
C ALA A 82 -33.12 -18.16 -24.42
N PRO A 83 -34.19 -18.17 -25.23
CA PRO A 83 -34.39 -19.20 -26.24
C PRO A 83 -33.31 -19.15 -27.33
N THR A 84 -32.68 -17.99 -27.54
CA THR A 84 -31.63 -17.73 -28.52
C THR A 84 -30.69 -16.66 -27.96
N PRO A 85 -29.40 -16.60 -28.36
CA PRO A 85 -28.53 -15.50 -27.95
C PRO A 85 -29.09 -14.14 -28.35
N ILE A 86 -29.65 -14.01 -29.56
CA ILE A 86 -30.15 -12.74 -30.09
C ILE A 86 -31.34 -12.17 -29.29
N ALA A 87 -32.09 -13.01 -28.57
CA ALA A 87 -33.19 -12.56 -27.70
C ALA A 87 -32.73 -11.56 -26.63
N THR A 88 -31.51 -11.67 -26.12
CA THR A 88 -30.95 -10.76 -25.10
C THR A 88 -29.95 -9.74 -25.67
N ALA A 89 -29.83 -9.67 -27.00
CA ALA A 89 -28.97 -8.73 -27.70
C ALA A 89 -29.30 -7.26 -27.41
N SER A 90 -28.30 -6.37 -27.47
CA SER A 90 -28.54 -4.92 -27.41
C SER A 90 -29.27 -4.42 -28.65
N THR A 91 -28.92 -4.97 -29.81
CA THR A 91 -29.50 -4.65 -31.12
C THR A 91 -29.50 -5.90 -31.99
N SER A 92 -30.43 -6.00 -32.95
CA SER A 92 -30.44 -7.11 -33.91
C SER A 92 -29.18 -7.15 -34.79
N THR A 93 -28.44 -6.04 -34.87
CA THR A 93 -27.23 -5.90 -35.71
C THR A 93 -25.91 -6.14 -34.98
N GLU A 94 -25.93 -6.60 -33.72
CA GLU A 94 -24.71 -6.74 -32.91
C GLU A 94 -23.74 -7.84 -33.43
N THR A 95 -24.22 -8.71 -34.32
CA THR A 95 -23.45 -9.78 -34.93
C THR A 95 -22.75 -9.38 -36.23
N ILE A 96 -22.87 -8.12 -36.66
CA ILE A 96 -22.17 -7.62 -37.84
C ILE A 96 -20.69 -7.42 -37.50
N ALA A 97 -19.83 -8.21 -38.14
CA ALA A 97 -18.38 -8.13 -37.96
C ALA A 97 -17.75 -6.94 -38.70
N SER A 98 -16.71 -6.37 -38.11
CA SER A 98 -15.78 -5.45 -38.76
C SER A 98 -14.48 -5.38 -37.96
N GLU A 99 -13.40 -4.86 -38.56
CA GLU A 99 -12.15 -4.62 -37.83
C GLU A 99 -12.36 -3.77 -36.57
N LYS A 100 -13.36 -2.87 -36.57
CA LYS A 100 -13.65 -1.98 -35.43
C LYS A 100 -14.51 -2.61 -34.34
N VAL A 101 -15.40 -3.54 -34.69
CA VAL A 101 -16.42 -4.08 -33.75
C VAL A 101 -16.21 -5.56 -33.42
N GLY A 102 -15.19 -6.20 -34.01
CA GLY A 102 -14.85 -7.61 -33.81
C GLY A 102 -15.47 -8.56 -34.84
N ASP A 103 -15.43 -9.85 -34.54
CA ASP A 103 -15.89 -10.94 -35.41
C ASP A 103 -17.42 -11.16 -35.39
N GLY A 104 -18.16 -10.36 -34.62
CA GLY A 104 -19.61 -10.45 -34.50
C GLY A 104 -20.12 -11.62 -33.66
N GLN A 105 -19.25 -12.27 -32.85
CA GLN A 105 -19.63 -13.37 -31.97
C GLN A 105 -19.24 -13.05 -30.51
N PRO A 106 -20.14 -12.47 -29.69
CA PRO A 106 -19.83 -12.15 -28.30
C PRO A 106 -19.74 -13.42 -27.43
N ASP A 107 -18.70 -13.50 -26.60
CA ASP A 107 -18.55 -14.53 -25.56
C ASP A 107 -19.61 -14.34 -24.45
N ILE A 108 -20.70 -15.12 -24.50
CA ILE A 108 -21.84 -14.96 -23.59
C ILE A 108 -21.43 -15.24 -22.14
N GLY A 109 -21.56 -14.21 -21.29
CA GLY A 109 -21.23 -14.31 -19.87
C GLY A 109 -19.78 -13.98 -19.53
N ASP A 110 -18.94 -13.60 -20.51
CA ASP A 110 -17.58 -13.11 -20.27
C ASP A 110 -17.55 -11.58 -20.17
N ASN A 111 -16.67 -11.05 -19.31
CA ASN A 111 -16.33 -9.64 -19.22
C ASN A 111 -14.84 -9.46 -19.59
N ALA A 112 -14.60 -9.05 -20.83
CA ALA A 112 -13.25 -8.96 -21.40
C ALA A 112 -12.30 -7.99 -20.66
N ILE A 113 -12.83 -7.06 -19.86
CA ILE A 113 -12.01 -6.15 -19.07
C ILE A 113 -11.26 -6.85 -17.93
N ASN A 114 -11.74 -8.01 -17.48
CA ASN A 114 -11.17 -8.80 -16.39
C ASN A 114 -9.99 -9.70 -16.83
N ARG A 115 -9.60 -9.63 -18.11
CA ARG A 115 -8.43 -10.37 -18.62
C ARG A 115 -7.13 -9.80 -18.03
N PRO A 116 -6.02 -10.57 -18.01
CA PRO A 116 -4.72 -10.11 -17.53
C PRO A 116 -4.30 -8.78 -18.17
N LEU A 117 -3.46 -8.00 -17.47
CA LEU A 117 -2.98 -6.68 -17.94
C LEU A 117 -2.37 -6.71 -19.36
N ASP A 118 -1.96 -7.88 -19.85
CA ASP A 118 -1.53 -8.11 -21.24
C ASP A 118 -2.49 -7.50 -22.27
N ARG A 119 -3.81 -7.48 -22.02
CA ARG A 119 -4.79 -6.89 -22.96
C ARG A 119 -4.64 -5.37 -23.19
N VAL A 120 -3.93 -4.67 -22.31
CA VAL A 120 -3.70 -3.21 -22.37
C VAL A 120 -2.23 -2.85 -22.40
N ARG A 121 -1.33 -3.84 -22.52
CA ARG A 121 0.09 -3.59 -22.77
C ARG A 121 0.32 -3.22 -24.22
N VAL A 122 1.21 -2.26 -24.44
CA VAL A 122 1.61 -1.79 -25.78
C VAL A 122 3.14 -1.89 -25.87
N ASP A 123 3.64 -2.43 -26.97
CA ASP A 123 5.07 -2.48 -27.33
C ASP A 123 5.26 -1.78 -28.68
N ASP A 124 6.00 -0.67 -28.66
CA ASP A 124 6.20 0.21 -29.81
C ASP A 124 7.35 -0.23 -30.73
N THR A 125 8.02 -1.34 -30.41
CA THR A 125 9.14 -1.84 -31.22
C THR A 125 8.72 -2.10 -32.66
N ALA A 126 9.45 -1.50 -33.61
CA ALA A 126 9.20 -1.59 -35.05
C ALA A 126 7.81 -1.09 -35.50
N ARG A 127 7.31 -0.02 -34.86
CA ARG A 127 6.08 0.70 -35.25
C ARG A 127 6.37 2.12 -35.72
N GLU A 128 5.49 2.65 -36.58
CA GLU A 128 5.53 4.06 -36.99
C GLU A 128 4.90 4.93 -35.89
N LEU A 129 5.39 6.16 -35.70
CA LEU A 129 4.77 7.12 -34.80
C LEU A 129 3.40 7.54 -35.35
N THR A 130 2.36 7.46 -34.53
CA THR A 130 1.01 7.93 -34.90
C THR A 130 0.48 8.97 -33.91
N THR A 131 -0.59 9.65 -34.30
CA THR A 131 -1.50 10.35 -33.38
C THR A 131 -2.30 9.34 -32.55
N ASP A 132 -3.02 9.80 -31.53
CA ASP A 132 -3.93 8.96 -30.72
C ASP A 132 -5.10 8.40 -31.55
N GLN A 133 -5.37 9.02 -32.71
CA GLN A 133 -6.36 8.55 -33.70
C GLN A 133 -5.76 7.55 -34.72
N GLY A 134 -4.50 7.16 -34.56
CA GLY A 134 -3.80 6.23 -35.46
C GLY A 134 -3.34 6.84 -36.79
N VAL A 135 -3.24 8.17 -36.91
CA VAL A 135 -2.75 8.84 -38.12
C VAL A 135 -1.22 8.86 -38.10
N PRO A 136 -0.51 8.30 -39.11
CA PRO A 136 0.95 8.35 -39.15
C PRO A 136 1.51 9.78 -39.15
N VAL A 137 2.52 10.04 -38.33
CA VAL A 137 3.16 11.35 -38.16
C VAL A 137 4.44 11.42 -39.01
N ALA A 138 4.45 12.31 -40.00
CA ALA A 138 5.60 12.49 -40.89
C ALA A 138 6.74 13.32 -40.27
N ASP A 139 6.45 14.40 -39.53
CA ASP A 139 7.43 15.27 -38.86
C ASP A 139 6.96 15.58 -37.42
N ASN A 140 7.70 15.06 -36.43
CA ASN A 140 7.48 15.31 -35.00
C ASN A 140 8.48 16.31 -34.41
N GLN A 141 9.21 17.04 -35.27
CA GLN A 141 10.24 18.01 -34.89
C GLN A 141 9.75 19.44 -35.01
N ASN A 142 8.72 19.70 -35.84
CA ASN A 142 8.26 21.04 -36.17
C ASN A 142 6.73 21.18 -36.06
N SER A 143 6.30 22.34 -35.60
CA SER A 143 4.92 22.80 -35.82
C SER A 143 4.71 23.21 -37.29
N LEU A 144 3.48 23.07 -37.77
CA LEU A 144 3.02 23.65 -39.03
C LEU A 144 3.02 25.18 -38.93
N LYS A 145 3.70 25.86 -39.87
CA LYS A 145 3.90 27.30 -39.88
C LYS A 145 3.63 27.91 -41.26
N ALA A 146 3.25 29.19 -41.30
CA ALA A 146 3.19 29.97 -42.55
C ALA A 146 4.60 30.36 -43.06
N GLY A 147 5.36 29.38 -43.55
CA GLY A 147 6.76 29.51 -43.95
C GLY A 147 7.74 29.22 -42.81
N LEU A 148 9.02 28.99 -43.13
CA LEU A 148 10.03 28.50 -42.18
C LEU A 148 10.22 29.38 -40.93
N ARG A 149 9.97 30.70 -41.05
CA ARG A 149 10.03 31.70 -39.96
C ARG A 149 8.67 32.36 -39.69
N GLY A 150 7.58 31.79 -40.19
CA GLY A 150 6.23 32.30 -39.97
C GLY A 150 5.61 31.83 -38.64
N PRO A 151 4.42 32.35 -38.29
CA PRO A 151 3.68 31.91 -37.11
C PRO A 151 3.19 30.47 -37.25
N THR A 152 3.02 29.79 -36.12
CA THR A 152 2.34 28.48 -36.03
C THR A 152 0.87 28.61 -36.41
N LEU A 153 0.33 27.61 -37.10
CA LEU A 153 -1.06 27.59 -37.58
C LEU A 153 -1.95 26.73 -36.67
N MET A 154 -3.17 27.21 -36.38
CA MET A 154 -4.12 26.52 -35.49
C MET A 154 -4.66 25.20 -36.07
N GLU A 155 -4.58 25.03 -37.39
CA GLU A 155 -4.97 23.79 -38.07
C GLU A 155 -4.02 22.61 -37.81
N ASP A 156 -2.88 22.85 -37.14
CA ASP A 156 -1.94 21.81 -36.71
C ASP A 156 -2.54 20.92 -35.61
N PHE A 157 -3.30 19.91 -36.03
CA PHE A 157 -3.95 18.99 -35.12
C PHE A 157 -2.98 18.05 -34.41
N ILE A 158 -1.83 17.72 -35.02
CA ILE A 158 -0.81 16.86 -34.42
C ILE A 158 -0.18 17.58 -33.23
N LEU A 159 0.23 18.84 -33.40
CA LEU A 159 0.74 19.67 -32.31
C LEU A 159 -0.30 19.80 -31.19
N ARG A 160 -1.53 20.17 -31.54
CA ARG A 160 -2.58 20.41 -30.54
C ARG A 160 -2.91 19.15 -29.75
N GLU A 161 -3.04 17.99 -30.40
CA GLU A 161 -3.33 16.73 -29.71
C GLU A 161 -2.22 16.38 -28.73
N LYS A 162 -0.95 16.40 -29.18
CA LYS A 162 0.22 16.10 -28.34
C LYS A 162 0.33 17.03 -27.12
N ILE A 163 0.13 18.34 -27.32
CA ILE A 163 0.18 19.32 -26.22
C ILE A 163 -1.02 19.17 -25.29
N THR A 164 -2.21 18.90 -25.83
CA THR A 164 -3.42 18.68 -25.01
C THR A 164 -3.24 17.46 -24.11
N HIS A 165 -2.73 16.34 -24.61
CA HIS A 165 -2.47 15.19 -23.76
C HIS A 165 -1.46 15.52 -22.64
N PHE A 166 -0.34 16.19 -22.98
CA PHE A 166 0.66 16.63 -22.01
C PHE A 166 0.07 17.53 -20.90
N ASP A 167 -0.74 18.53 -21.28
CA ASP A 167 -1.35 19.49 -20.36
C ASP A 167 -2.33 18.83 -19.38
N HIS A 168 -2.83 17.63 -19.70
CA HIS A 168 -3.80 16.87 -18.92
C HIS A 168 -3.23 15.58 -18.29
N GLU A 169 -1.91 15.41 -18.23
CA GLU A 169 -1.28 14.21 -17.64
C GLU A 169 -1.49 14.07 -16.13
N ARG A 170 -1.69 15.16 -15.38
CA ARG A 170 -1.76 15.14 -13.92
C ARG A 170 -3.20 14.97 -13.44
N ILE A 171 -3.43 13.94 -12.63
CA ILE A 171 -4.65 13.75 -11.84
C ILE A 171 -4.43 14.22 -10.38
N PRO A 172 -5.49 14.47 -9.59
CA PRO A 172 -5.32 14.74 -8.16
C PRO A 172 -4.53 13.60 -7.47
N GLU A 173 -3.66 13.94 -6.52
CA GLU A 173 -3.05 12.91 -5.67
C GLU A 173 -4.06 12.40 -4.65
N ARG A 174 -3.69 11.33 -3.94
CA ARG A 174 -4.45 10.90 -2.76
C ARG A 174 -4.35 11.99 -1.69
N VAL A 175 -5.46 12.31 -1.02
CA VAL A 175 -5.49 13.36 0.04
C VAL A 175 -4.49 13.09 1.18
N VAL A 176 -4.32 11.82 1.51
CA VAL A 176 -3.30 11.26 2.40
C VAL A 176 -2.63 10.09 1.70
N HIS A 177 -1.44 9.70 2.13
CA HIS A 177 -0.69 8.62 1.48
C HIS A 177 -0.37 8.87 0.00
N ALA A 178 -0.19 10.14 -0.37
CA ALA A 178 0.13 10.57 -1.73
C ALA A 178 1.46 9.98 -2.21
N ARG A 179 2.52 10.09 -1.38
CA ARG A 179 3.81 9.48 -1.65
C ARG A 179 3.79 7.98 -1.35
N GLY A 180 3.96 7.16 -2.38
CA GLY A 180 4.00 5.71 -2.24
C GLY A 180 4.65 4.98 -3.41
N SER A 181 4.85 3.69 -3.22
CA SER A 181 5.52 2.77 -4.14
C SER A 181 4.82 1.41 -4.05
N ALA A 182 4.71 0.71 -5.17
CA ALA A 182 3.93 -0.52 -5.23
C ALA A 182 4.61 -1.61 -6.05
N ALA A 183 4.17 -2.84 -5.84
CA ALA A 183 4.62 -4.02 -6.56
C ALA A 183 3.50 -5.07 -6.63
N HIS A 184 3.60 -5.92 -7.65
CA HIS A 184 2.80 -7.12 -7.83
C HIS A 184 3.40 -8.28 -7.03
N GLY A 185 2.57 -9.29 -6.78
CA GLY A 185 2.99 -10.51 -6.12
C GLY A 185 1.86 -11.50 -5.93
N TYR A 186 2.01 -12.36 -4.92
CA TYR A 186 0.97 -13.29 -4.52
C TYR A 186 0.95 -13.49 -3.01
N PHE A 187 -0.23 -13.84 -2.49
CA PHE A 187 -0.42 -14.40 -1.17
C PHE A 187 -0.63 -15.91 -1.27
N GLU A 188 0.07 -16.69 -0.45
CA GLU A 188 -0.07 -18.14 -0.35
C GLU A 188 -0.55 -18.53 1.05
N SER A 189 -1.69 -19.21 1.15
CA SER A 189 -2.19 -19.68 2.45
C SER A 189 -1.46 -20.94 2.90
N TYR A 190 -1.08 -21.02 4.17
CA TYR A 190 -0.37 -22.18 4.74
C TYR A 190 -1.29 -23.34 5.13
N GLU A 191 -2.57 -23.06 5.30
CA GLU A 191 -3.57 -24.02 5.78
C GLU A 191 -4.97 -23.69 5.24
N ASP A 192 -5.91 -24.60 5.46
CA ASP A 192 -7.32 -24.36 5.18
C ASP A 192 -7.98 -23.73 6.41
N LEU A 193 -8.54 -22.52 6.27
CA LEU A 193 -9.23 -21.82 7.36
C LEU A 193 -10.75 -21.84 7.25
N ARG A 194 -11.34 -22.71 6.42
CA ARG A 194 -12.80 -22.74 6.18
C ARG A 194 -13.65 -22.95 7.43
N ALA A 195 -13.08 -23.55 8.48
CA ALA A 195 -13.72 -23.66 9.79
C ALA A 195 -13.98 -22.30 10.46
N ILE A 196 -13.20 -21.26 10.14
CA ILE A 196 -13.22 -19.94 10.76
C ILE A 196 -13.68 -18.85 9.77
N THR A 197 -13.29 -18.96 8.49
CA THR A 197 -13.67 -18.01 7.45
C THR A 197 -13.89 -18.69 6.10
N ARG A 198 -14.95 -18.30 5.38
CA ARG A 198 -15.18 -18.73 4.00
C ARG A 198 -14.45 -17.86 2.95
N ALA A 199 -13.60 -16.93 3.36
CA ALA A 199 -12.93 -16.01 2.44
C ALA A 199 -11.99 -16.72 1.47
N ALA A 200 -12.13 -16.39 0.19
CA ALA A 200 -11.46 -17.06 -0.92
C ALA A 200 -9.95 -17.26 -0.78
N PRO A 201 -9.14 -16.31 -0.25
CA PRO A 201 -7.70 -16.50 -0.08
C PRO A 201 -7.32 -17.64 0.87
N PHE A 202 -8.21 -18.05 1.79
CA PHE A 202 -7.94 -19.06 2.83
C PHE A 202 -8.63 -20.40 2.57
N ALA A 203 -9.19 -20.59 1.37
CA ALA A 203 -10.02 -21.75 1.03
C ALA A 203 -9.27 -23.09 0.99
N ALA A 204 -7.94 -23.07 0.84
CA ALA A 204 -7.10 -24.26 0.84
C ALA A 204 -5.63 -23.93 1.12
N LYS A 205 -4.93 -24.89 1.73
CA LYS A 205 -3.47 -24.88 1.85
C LYS A 205 -2.80 -24.78 0.47
N GLY A 206 -1.82 -23.90 0.35
CA GLY A 206 -1.05 -23.66 -0.87
C GLY A 206 -1.80 -22.85 -1.93
N LYS A 207 -3.05 -22.40 -1.67
CA LYS A 207 -3.77 -21.53 -2.60
C LYS A 207 -3.02 -20.22 -2.75
N ARG A 208 -2.66 -19.89 -3.99
CA ARG A 208 -2.05 -18.60 -4.35
C ARG A 208 -3.11 -17.65 -4.89
N THR A 209 -3.15 -16.47 -4.29
CA THR A 209 -4.03 -15.37 -4.69
C THR A 209 -3.15 -14.23 -5.19
N PRO A 210 -3.28 -13.76 -6.45
CA PRO A 210 -2.54 -12.60 -6.92
C PRO A 210 -2.80 -11.38 -6.04
N VAL A 211 -1.77 -10.55 -5.85
CA VAL A 211 -1.88 -9.31 -5.09
C VAL A 211 -1.22 -8.13 -5.77
N PHE A 212 -1.67 -6.93 -5.42
CA PHE A 212 -0.92 -5.69 -5.63
C PHE A 212 -0.80 -4.95 -4.31
N VAL A 213 0.42 -4.58 -3.94
CA VAL A 213 0.72 -3.96 -2.65
C VAL A 213 1.26 -2.56 -2.87
N ARG A 214 0.72 -1.59 -2.16
CA ARG A 214 1.23 -0.21 -2.14
C ARG A 214 1.64 0.20 -0.74
N PHE A 215 2.90 0.55 -0.60
CA PHE A 215 3.45 1.21 0.57
C PHE A 215 3.42 2.72 0.40
N SER A 216 3.33 3.47 1.50
CA SER A 216 3.25 4.94 1.45
C SER A 216 3.68 5.60 2.74
N THR A 217 4.07 6.87 2.70
CA THR A 217 4.01 7.76 3.89
C THR A 217 2.55 8.25 4.07
N VAL A 218 2.26 9.25 4.90
CA VAL A 218 0.90 9.77 5.12
C VAL A 218 0.77 11.24 4.81
N ALA A 219 1.55 12.09 5.49
CA ALA A 219 1.37 13.54 5.48
C ALA A 219 1.90 14.17 4.19
N GLY A 220 3.02 13.67 3.68
CA GLY A 220 3.69 14.23 2.51
C GLY A 220 2.89 14.13 1.21
N GLU A 221 3.03 15.16 0.36
CA GLU A 221 2.53 15.15 -1.02
C GLU A 221 3.32 14.17 -1.90
N ARG A 222 2.89 13.89 -3.15
CA ARG A 222 3.47 12.82 -3.98
C ARG A 222 4.99 12.94 -4.23
N GLY A 223 5.51 14.17 -4.21
CA GLY A 223 6.92 14.50 -4.42
C GLY A 223 7.77 14.56 -3.14
N SER A 224 7.18 14.30 -1.98
CA SER A 224 7.91 14.24 -0.70
C SER A 224 8.88 13.05 -0.63
N ALA A 225 9.77 13.06 0.36
CA ALA A 225 10.81 12.04 0.54
C ALA A 225 10.31 10.79 1.29
N ASP A 226 10.93 9.64 1.01
CA ASP A 226 10.53 8.34 1.54
C ASP A 226 10.86 8.11 3.04
N THR A 227 11.97 8.69 3.52
CA THR A 227 12.59 8.37 4.82
C THR A 227 12.27 9.39 5.91
N VAL A 228 11.16 10.11 5.75
CA VAL A 228 10.63 11.04 6.78
C VAL A 228 10.14 10.30 8.03
N ARG A 229 10.02 10.99 9.17
CA ARG A 229 9.32 10.45 10.34
C ARG A 229 7.82 10.53 10.11
N ASP A 230 7.20 9.39 9.86
CA ASP A 230 5.77 9.32 9.54
C ASP A 230 5.26 7.90 9.80
N VAL A 231 3.94 7.74 9.83
CA VAL A 231 3.34 6.41 9.66
C VAL A 231 3.62 5.93 8.24
N ARG A 232 3.68 4.61 8.04
CA ARG A 232 3.67 4.03 6.70
C ARG A 232 2.35 3.30 6.44
N GLY A 233 1.71 3.60 5.32
CA GLY A 233 0.60 2.79 4.82
C GLY A 233 1.11 1.48 4.24
N PHE A 234 0.37 0.40 4.47
CA PHE A 234 0.62 -0.94 3.93
C PHE A 234 -0.71 -1.49 3.42
N ALA A 235 -1.05 -1.16 2.16
CA ALA A 235 -2.30 -1.56 1.54
C ALA A 235 -2.07 -2.76 0.60
N VAL A 236 -2.84 -3.84 0.79
CA VAL A 236 -2.77 -5.07 -0.01
C VAL A 236 -4.12 -5.30 -0.68
N LYS A 237 -4.14 -5.36 -2.01
CA LYS A 237 -5.29 -5.76 -2.82
C LYS A 237 -5.12 -7.21 -3.21
N PHE A 238 -6.07 -8.05 -2.84
CA PHE A 238 -6.16 -9.46 -3.22
C PHE A 238 -7.14 -9.60 -4.37
N TYR A 239 -6.67 -10.11 -5.51
CA TYR A 239 -7.54 -10.43 -6.63
C TYR A 239 -8.05 -11.85 -6.47
N THR A 240 -9.24 -12.01 -5.87
CA THR A 240 -9.79 -13.32 -5.49
C THR A 240 -10.86 -13.80 -6.47
N ASP A 241 -11.19 -15.09 -6.40
CA ASP A 241 -12.28 -15.71 -7.18
C ASP A 241 -13.66 -15.13 -6.84
N ASP A 242 -13.82 -14.54 -5.65
CA ASP A 242 -15.07 -13.97 -5.13
C ASP A 242 -15.08 -12.42 -5.16
N GLY A 243 -14.16 -11.81 -5.90
CA GLY A 243 -13.99 -10.36 -6.01
C GLY A 243 -12.69 -9.85 -5.36
N ASN A 244 -12.47 -8.54 -5.44
CA ASN A 244 -11.29 -7.93 -4.82
C ASN A 244 -11.51 -7.74 -3.32
N TRP A 245 -10.52 -8.13 -2.51
CA TRP A 245 -10.45 -7.79 -1.09
C TRP A 245 -9.28 -6.84 -0.85
N ASP A 246 -9.51 -5.71 -0.18
CA ASP A 246 -8.45 -4.77 0.18
C ASP A 246 -8.21 -4.76 1.69
N LEU A 247 -7.02 -5.20 2.12
CA LEU A 247 -6.54 -5.02 3.50
C LEU A 247 -5.71 -3.73 3.56
N VAL A 248 -6.36 -2.64 3.98
CA VAL A 248 -5.77 -1.28 3.99
C VAL A 248 -5.24 -0.92 5.36
N GLY A 249 -4.01 -1.37 5.64
CA GLY A 249 -3.35 -1.23 6.93
C GLY A 249 -2.27 -0.13 7.01
N ASN A 250 -1.63 -0.06 8.18
CA ASN A 250 -0.47 0.77 8.47
C ASN A 250 0.67 -0.09 9.05
N ASN A 251 1.88 0.46 9.17
CA ASN A 251 3.00 -0.19 9.83
C ASN A 251 2.99 -0.08 11.37
N MET A 252 1.92 0.51 11.92
CA MET A 252 1.67 0.65 13.35
C MET A 252 0.29 0.07 13.67
N PRO A 253 0.11 -0.62 14.82
CA PRO A 253 -1.08 -1.41 15.11
C PRO A 253 -2.27 -0.61 15.63
N VAL A 254 -2.12 0.71 15.79
CA VAL A 254 -3.14 1.64 16.29
C VAL A 254 -3.24 2.87 15.39
N PHE A 255 -4.32 3.63 15.56
CA PHE A 255 -4.51 4.93 14.92
C PHE A 255 -4.43 6.09 15.93
N PHE A 256 -4.34 7.32 15.43
CA PHE A 256 -4.22 8.53 16.26
C PHE A 256 -5.53 8.96 16.95
N ILE A 257 -6.67 8.55 16.41
CA ILE A 257 -8.00 9.01 16.81
C ILE A 257 -8.95 7.82 16.87
N GLN A 258 -10.03 7.96 17.63
CA GLN A 258 -11.01 6.91 17.84
C GLN A 258 -12.16 6.95 16.85
N ASP A 259 -12.55 8.15 16.40
CA ASP A 259 -13.74 8.38 15.58
C ASP A 259 -13.36 9.10 14.29
N VAL A 260 -13.90 8.62 13.16
CA VAL A 260 -13.65 9.19 11.83
C VAL A 260 -14.03 10.66 11.70
N MET A 261 -14.96 11.17 12.51
CA MET A 261 -15.33 12.59 12.53
C MET A 261 -14.12 13.50 12.80
N LYS A 262 -13.10 13.01 13.53
CA LYS A 262 -11.86 13.74 13.81
C LYS A 262 -10.79 13.57 12.75
N PHE A 263 -11.01 12.75 11.71
CA PHE A 263 -10.01 12.47 10.69
C PHE A 263 -9.56 13.72 9.93
N PRO A 264 -10.47 14.60 9.45
CA PRO A 264 -10.05 15.85 8.81
C PRO A 264 -9.25 16.75 9.75
N ASP A 265 -9.63 16.85 11.04
CA ASP A 265 -8.92 17.67 12.03
C ASP A 265 -7.49 17.16 12.25
N LEU A 266 -7.32 15.85 12.44
CA LEU A 266 -6.01 15.21 12.55
C LEU A 266 -5.16 15.49 11.31
N ILE A 267 -5.70 15.22 10.12
CA ILE A 267 -4.95 15.36 8.86
C ILE A 267 -4.60 16.82 8.60
N HIS A 268 -5.51 17.78 8.84
CA HIS A 268 -5.21 19.20 8.76
C HIS A 268 -4.14 19.62 9.76
N SER A 269 -4.12 19.03 10.96
CA SER A 269 -3.12 19.36 11.98
C SER A 269 -1.70 18.94 11.60
N VAL A 270 -1.53 17.82 10.90
CA VAL A 270 -0.21 17.24 10.53
C VAL A 270 0.25 17.60 9.11
N LYS A 271 -0.68 18.01 8.24
CA LYS A 271 -0.37 18.57 6.92
C LYS A 271 0.32 19.93 7.06
N PRO A 272 0.97 20.41 5.99
CA PRO A 272 1.55 21.74 5.97
C PRO A 272 0.53 22.81 6.38
N GLU A 273 0.94 23.78 7.20
CA GLU A 273 0.03 24.77 7.75
C GLU A 273 -0.59 25.64 6.64
N PRO A 274 -1.90 25.90 6.67
CA PRO A 274 -2.63 26.37 5.49
C PRO A 274 -2.25 27.79 5.04
N HIS A 275 -1.67 28.60 5.93
CA HIS A 275 -1.30 29.97 5.62
C HIS A 275 0.04 30.08 4.86
N ASN A 276 0.88 29.04 4.91
CA ASN A 276 2.23 29.09 4.37
C ASN A 276 2.65 27.82 3.58
N GLY A 277 1.85 26.75 3.61
CA GLY A 277 2.15 25.50 2.90
C GLY A 277 3.37 24.74 3.44
N MET A 278 3.74 24.93 4.71
CA MET A 278 4.90 24.26 5.34
C MET A 278 4.61 23.81 6.78
N PRO A 279 5.38 22.84 7.32
CA PRO A 279 6.42 22.06 6.65
C PRO A 279 5.88 20.90 5.80
N GLN A 280 6.63 20.48 4.78
CA GLN A 280 6.31 19.30 3.98
C GLN A 280 6.73 18.02 4.72
N ALA A 281 5.80 17.05 4.82
CA ALA A 281 6.05 15.71 5.33
C ALA A 281 6.74 15.66 6.72
N ALA A 282 6.33 16.52 7.64
CA ALA A 282 6.85 16.54 9.01
C ALA A 282 5.76 16.96 10.00
N SER A 283 5.68 16.28 11.15
CA SER A 283 4.81 16.66 12.27
C SER A 283 5.41 17.74 13.18
N ALA A 284 6.65 18.14 12.93
CA ALA A 284 7.45 19.01 13.79
C ALA A 284 7.08 20.50 13.62
N HIS A 285 5.82 20.85 13.89
CA HIS A 285 5.28 22.21 13.84
C HIS A 285 4.09 22.37 14.79
N ASP A 286 3.64 23.61 14.97
CA ASP A 286 2.71 23.98 16.04
C ASP A 286 1.35 23.29 15.93
N THR A 287 0.73 23.25 14.73
CA THR A 287 -0.65 22.74 14.62
C THR A 287 -0.80 21.26 14.98
N PHE A 288 0.16 20.42 14.62
CA PHE A 288 0.10 18.99 14.97
C PHE A 288 0.19 18.81 16.48
N TRP A 289 1.19 19.45 17.09
CA TRP A 289 1.42 19.31 18.52
C TRP A 289 0.35 20.01 19.36
N ASP A 290 -0.31 21.06 18.86
CA ASP A 290 -1.48 21.65 19.50
C ASP A 290 -2.63 20.64 19.56
N PHE A 291 -3.02 20.07 18.41
CA PHE A 291 -4.05 19.04 18.32
C PHE A 291 -3.72 17.85 19.22
N ALA A 292 -2.48 17.35 19.15
CA ALA A 292 -2.02 16.21 19.91
C ALA A 292 -2.08 16.47 21.43
N SER A 293 -1.72 17.68 21.87
CA SER A 293 -1.75 18.06 23.29
C SER A 293 -3.18 18.25 23.85
N LEU A 294 -4.18 18.41 22.98
CA LEU A 294 -5.60 18.61 23.34
C LEU A 294 -6.47 17.37 23.14
N SER A 295 -5.95 16.35 22.45
CA SER A 295 -6.68 15.13 22.08
C SER A 295 -6.01 13.90 22.68
N PRO A 296 -6.10 13.67 24.01
CA PRO A 296 -5.28 12.68 24.71
C PRO A 296 -5.41 11.24 24.18
N GLU A 297 -6.49 10.88 23.48
CA GLU A 297 -6.65 9.60 22.77
C GLU A 297 -5.48 9.25 21.82
N ILE A 298 -4.74 10.26 21.38
CA ILE A 298 -3.56 10.13 20.51
C ILE A 298 -2.31 9.58 21.23
N ALA A 299 -2.28 9.59 22.57
CA ALA A 299 -1.08 9.37 23.36
C ALA A 299 -0.35 8.06 23.03
N HIS A 300 -1.10 6.97 22.80
CA HIS A 300 -0.52 5.69 22.40
C HIS A 300 0.17 5.79 21.04
N MET A 301 -0.49 6.39 20.05
CA MET A 301 0.08 6.55 18.71
C MET A 301 1.29 7.50 18.68
N LEU A 302 1.34 8.52 19.56
CA LEU A 302 2.53 9.36 19.70
C LEU A 302 3.77 8.55 20.09
N MET A 303 3.63 7.51 20.91
CA MET A 303 4.76 6.65 21.27
C MET A 303 5.31 5.91 20.04
N TRP A 304 4.42 5.38 19.19
CA TRP A 304 4.82 4.72 17.94
C TRP A 304 5.44 5.71 16.96
N HIS A 305 4.83 6.88 16.76
CA HIS A 305 5.29 7.93 15.84
C HIS A 305 6.67 8.52 16.22
N THR A 306 6.92 8.67 17.52
CA THR A 306 8.22 9.15 18.03
C THR A 306 9.25 8.04 18.20
N SER A 307 8.87 6.77 18.09
CA SER A 307 9.83 5.66 18.01
C SER A 307 10.47 5.53 16.62
N ASP A 308 11.46 4.63 16.51
CA ASP A 308 12.09 4.32 15.23
C ASP A 308 11.16 3.57 14.26
N ARG A 309 9.98 3.10 14.71
CA ARG A 309 8.95 2.53 13.83
C ARG A 309 8.50 3.50 12.73
N ALA A 310 8.62 4.80 12.97
CA ALA A 310 8.25 5.86 12.03
C ALA A 310 9.34 6.18 10.98
N ILE A 311 10.53 5.59 11.09
CA ILE A 311 11.65 5.76 10.18
C ILE A 311 12.22 4.38 9.78
N PRO A 312 11.41 3.49 9.18
CA PRO A 312 11.87 2.15 8.79
C PRO A 312 13.08 2.24 7.84
N ARG A 313 13.94 1.23 7.84
CA ARG A 313 15.09 1.14 6.91
C ARG A 313 14.64 0.79 5.49
N SER A 314 13.57 0.04 5.37
CA SER A 314 12.97 -0.39 4.12
C SER A 314 11.51 -0.75 4.39
N TYR A 315 10.65 -0.68 3.37
CA TYR A 315 9.32 -1.29 3.45
C TYR A 315 9.42 -2.79 3.78
N ARG A 316 10.49 -3.45 3.34
CA ARG A 316 10.75 -4.89 3.55
C ARG A 316 11.02 -5.24 5.01
N THR A 317 11.36 -4.25 5.83
CA THR A 317 11.77 -4.44 7.24
C THR A 317 10.84 -3.76 8.23
N MET A 318 9.57 -3.57 7.86
CA MET A 318 8.52 -3.08 8.75
C MET A 318 7.36 -4.07 8.82
N GLN A 319 6.69 -4.08 9.98
CA GLN A 319 5.41 -4.79 10.14
C GLN A 319 4.30 -4.06 9.39
N GLY A 320 3.16 -4.72 9.26
CA GLY A 320 1.90 -4.15 8.81
C GLY A 320 0.75 -4.61 9.70
N PHE A 321 -0.31 -3.81 9.81
CA PHE A 321 -1.43 -4.08 10.70
C PHE A 321 -2.71 -3.56 10.08
N GLY A 322 -3.80 -4.34 10.18
CA GLY A 322 -5.14 -3.89 9.79
C GLY A 322 -5.71 -2.79 10.70
N VAL A 323 -5.11 -2.60 11.88
CA VAL A 323 -5.52 -1.70 12.99
C VAL A 323 -6.85 -2.07 13.62
N HIS A 324 -7.90 -2.18 12.82
CA HIS A 324 -9.25 -2.43 13.29
C HIS A 324 -9.47 -3.89 13.66
N THR A 325 -10.47 -4.12 14.51
CA THR A 325 -11.05 -5.45 14.68
C THR A 325 -12.06 -5.71 13.57
N PHE A 326 -11.94 -6.83 12.89
CA PHE A 326 -12.86 -7.33 11.86
C PHE A 326 -13.57 -8.58 12.37
N ARG A 327 -14.55 -9.08 11.61
CA ARG A 327 -15.15 -10.40 11.80
C ARG A 327 -14.67 -11.36 10.72
N LEU A 328 -14.36 -12.58 11.11
CA LEU A 328 -14.19 -13.71 10.20
C LEU A 328 -15.45 -14.58 10.30
N VAL A 329 -16.05 -14.92 9.15
CA VAL A 329 -17.34 -15.62 9.07
C VAL A 329 -17.18 -16.92 8.28
N ASN A 330 -17.53 -18.06 8.87
CA ASN A 330 -17.41 -19.36 8.23
C ASN A 330 -18.64 -19.70 7.33
N ALA A 331 -18.64 -20.88 6.72
CA ALA A 331 -19.72 -21.31 5.83
C ALA A 331 -21.07 -21.54 6.54
N SER A 332 -21.06 -21.77 7.87
CA SER A 332 -22.25 -21.93 8.71
C SER A 332 -22.82 -20.59 9.20
N GLY A 333 -22.15 -19.47 8.90
CA GLY A 333 -22.52 -18.14 9.40
C GLY A 333 -22.03 -17.85 10.82
N GLU A 334 -21.25 -18.76 11.43
CA GLU A 334 -20.59 -18.50 12.71
C GLU A 334 -19.43 -17.53 12.49
N TRP A 335 -19.17 -16.68 13.47
CA TRP A 335 -18.15 -15.65 13.34
C TRP A 335 -17.31 -15.48 14.60
N VAL A 336 -16.10 -14.94 14.41
CA VAL A 336 -15.14 -14.57 15.47
C VAL A 336 -14.51 -13.22 15.16
N PHE A 337 -14.01 -12.51 16.18
CA PHE A 337 -13.23 -11.31 15.98
C PHE A 337 -11.82 -11.64 15.48
N CYS A 338 -11.27 -10.72 14.67
CA CYS A 338 -9.91 -10.85 14.17
C CYS A 338 -9.19 -9.50 14.02
N LYS A 339 -7.88 -9.48 14.32
CA LYS A 339 -6.95 -8.41 13.89
C LYS A 339 -5.88 -9.00 12.98
N PHE A 340 -5.60 -8.32 11.87
CA PHE A 340 -4.62 -8.74 10.85
C PHE A 340 -3.24 -8.13 11.09
N HIS A 341 -2.19 -8.94 10.94
CA HIS A 341 -0.78 -8.54 11.11
C HIS A 341 0.09 -9.06 9.96
N TRP A 342 1.03 -8.25 9.49
CA TRP A 342 2.10 -8.65 8.58
C TRP A 342 3.43 -8.62 9.33
N THR A 343 4.11 -9.77 9.37
CA THR A 343 5.45 -9.89 9.98
C THR A 343 6.51 -10.06 8.89
N PRO A 344 7.46 -9.14 8.73
CA PRO A 344 8.48 -9.24 7.68
C PRO A 344 9.46 -10.38 7.98
N LEU A 345 9.73 -11.25 7.01
CA LEU A 345 10.76 -12.29 7.15
C LEU A 345 12.17 -11.69 7.22
N ALA A 346 12.36 -10.53 6.59
CA ALA A 346 13.60 -9.77 6.68
C ALA A 346 13.81 -9.11 8.06
N GLY A 347 12.86 -9.23 9.00
CA GLY A 347 12.96 -8.67 10.36
C GLY A 347 12.55 -7.21 10.45
N THR A 348 12.52 -6.69 11.68
CA THR A 348 12.15 -5.29 11.94
C THR A 348 13.38 -4.42 12.14
N TYR A 349 13.67 -3.56 11.15
CA TYR A 349 14.83 -2.67 11.15
C TYR A 349 14.45 -1.25 10.73
N SER A 350 15.01 -0.28 11.43
CA SER A 350 14.74 1.15 11.23
C SER A 350 16.03 1.95 11.10
N LEU A 351 15.95 3.13 10.49
CA LEU A 351 17.02 4.13 10.49
C LEU A 351 17.18 4.76 11.88
N VAL A 352 18.22 5.56 12.07
CA VAL A 352 18.29 6.54 13.18
C VAL A 352 17.95 7.93 12.66
N TRP A 353 17.51 8.85 13.52
CA TRP A 353 16.92 10.12 13.05
C TRP A 353 17.87 10.99 12.19
N ASP A 354 19.11 11.22 12.61
CA ASP A 354 20.06 12.04 11.83
C ASP A 354 20.36 11.41 10.45
N GLU A 355 20.43 10.08 10.37
CA GLU A 355 20.56 9.36 9.10
C GLU A 355 19.33 9.56 8.23
N ALA A 356 18.13 9.32 8.77
CA ALA A 356 16.86 9.46 8.06
C ALA A 356 16.67 10.88 7.49
N ALA A 357 16.96 11.91 8.29
CA ALA A 357 16.86 13.31 7.92
C ALA A 357 17.88 13.74 6.84
N ARG A 358 19.08 13.14 6.81
CA ARG A 358 20.07 13.36 5.74
C ARG A 358 19.70 12.60 4.47
N LEU A 359 19.14 11.41 4.63
CA LEU A 359 18.76 10.53 3.54
C LEU A 359 17.66 11.13 2.67
N THR A 360 16.74 11.91 3.25
CA THR A 360 15.71 12.63 2.47
C THR A 360 16.30 13.61 1.45
N GLY A 361 17.48 14.18 1.72
CA GLY A 361 18.20 15.05 0.77
C GLY A 361 19.11 14.28 -0.17
N ALA A 362 19.70 13.17 0.29
CA ALA A 362 20.63 12.37 -0.50
C ALA A 362 19.93 11.48 -1.55
N ASP A 363 18.82 10.84 -1.18
CA ASP A 363 17.98 10.04 -2.07
C ASP A 363 16.53 10.08 -1.56
N PRO A 364 15.71 11.05 -1.97
CA PRO A 364 14.31 11.13 -1.55
C PRO A 364 13.47 9.92 -2.02
N ASP A 365 13.99 9.13 -2.96
CA ASP A 365 13.37 7.92 -3.49
C ASP A 365 13.94 6.63 -2.88
N PHE A 366 14.64 6.71 -1.74
CA PHE A 366 15.38 5.58 -1.17
C PHE A 366 14.54 4.31 -0.95
N HIS A 367 13.32 4.40 -0.39
CA HIS A 367 12.49 3.22 -0.17
C HIS A 367 11.85 2.70 -1.47
N ARG A 368 11.47 3.60 -2.38
CA ARG A 368 11.00 3.24 -3.73
C ARG A 368 12.08 2.46 -4.48
N ARG A 369 13.30 2.98 -4.48
CA ARG A 369 14.47 2.38 -5.12
C ARG A 369 14.83 1.04 -4.48
N ASP A 370 14.87 0.96 -3.15
CA ASP A 370 15.16 -0.29 -2.43
C ASP A 370 14.13 -1.39 -2.75
N LEU A 371 12.84 -1.07 -2.80
CA LEU A 371 11.79 -2.02 -3.20
C LEU A 371 11.99 -2.51 -4.64
N TRP A 372 12.15 -1.57 -5.57
CA TRP A 372 12.29 -1.86 -6.99
C TRP A 372 13.51 -2.73 -7.28
N GLU A 373 14.68 -2.31 -6.80
CA GLU A 373 15.95 -3.02 -7.01
C GLU A 373 15.97 -4.38 -6.32
N ALA A 374 15.32 -4.52 -5.15
CA ALA A 374 15.19 -5.82 -4.49
C ALA A 374 14.40 -6.81 -5.35
N ILE A 375 13.30 -6.36 -5.97
CA ILE A 375 12.49 -7.22 -6.84
C ILE A 375 13.23 -7.56 -8.14
N ASP A 376 13.82 -6.57 -8.82
CA ASP A 376 14.57 -6.78 -10.07
C ASP A 376 15.79 -7.70 -9.90
N SER A 377 16.37 -7.74 -8.69
CA SER A 377 17.49 -8.63 -8.35
C SER A 377 17.05 -10.01 -7.82
N GLY A 378 15.76 -10.34 -7.86
CA GLY A 378 15.22 -11.61 -7.35
C GLY A 378 15.22 -11.73 -5.82
N GLN A 379 15.46 -10.64 -5.10
CA GLN A 379 15.45 -10.55 -3.65
C GLN A 379 14.07 -10.15 -3.14
N PHE A 380 13.09 -11.00 -3.46
CA PHE A 380 11.67 -10.73 -3.25
C PHE A 380 11.35 -10.41 -1.79
N PRO A 381 10.68 -9.28 -1.51
CA PRO A 381 10.13 -8.99 -0.20
C PRO A 381 9.09 -10.02 0.25
N GLU A 382 9.17 -10.46 1.51
CA GLU A 382 8.29 -11.48 2.07
C GLU A 382 7.77 -11.10 3.47
N TRP A 383 6.47 -11.31 3.70
CA TRP A 383 5.82 -11.14 5.00
C TRP A 383 4.89 -12.31 5.30
N GLU A 384 4.82 -12.71 6.56
CA GLU A 384 3.81 -13.66 7.03
C GLU A 384 2.56 -12.94 7.51
N LEU A 385 1.38 -13.40 7.05
CA LEU A 385 0.09 -12.96 7.59
C LEU A 385 -0.17 -13.69 8.90
N GLY A 386 -0.31 -12.93 9.97
CA GLY A 386 -0.75 -13.39 11.27
C GLY A 386 -2.16 -12.91 11.60
N LEU A 387 -2.95 -13.75 12.26
CA LEU A 387 -4.28 -13.44 12.77
C LEU A 387 -4.28 -13.54 14.29
N GLN A 388 -4.73 -12.49 14.98
CA GLN A 388 -5.25 -12.63 16.33
C GLN A 388 -6.72 -12.99 16.21
N ILE A 389 -7.17 -14.06 16.86
CA ILE A 389 -8.55 -14.56 16.77
C ILE A 389 -9.09 -14.74 18.19
N PHE A 390 -10.25 -14.14 18.46
CA PHE A 390 -10.87 -14.19 19.78
C PHE A 390 -12.39 -14.06 19.68
N THR A 391 -13.12 -14.52 20.70
CA THR A 391 -14.58 -14.45 20.76
C THR A 391 -15.06 -13.13 21.38
N GLU A 392 -16.36 -12.86 21.27
CA GLU A 392 -16.98 -11.70 21.92
C GLU A 392 -16.88 -11.78 23.45
N GLU A 393 -17.03 -12.97 24.01
CA GLU A 393 -16.89 -13.20 25.46
C GLU A 393 -15.47 -12.93 25.96
N GLN A 394 -14.46 -13.24 25.15
CA GLN A 394 -13.07 -12.89 25.45
C GLN A 394 -12.86 -11.38 25.36
N ALA A 395 -13.38 -10.74 24.29
CA ALA A 395 -13.30 -9.30 24.11
C ALA A 395 -13.91 -8.52 25.29
N ALA A 396 -15.05 -8.97 25.80
CA ALA A 396 -15.74 -8.35 26.93
C ALA A 396 -14.97 -8.42 28.26
N GLN A 397 -13.97 -9.29 28.37
CA GLN A 397 -13.13 -9.43 29.57
C GLN A 397 -11.88 -8.55 29.53
N PHE A 398 -11.55 -7.98 28.36
CA PHE A 398 -10.37 -7.12 28.24
C PHE A 398 -10.59 -5.78 28.95
N PRO A 399 -9.52 -5.19 29.52
CA PRO A 399 -9.62 -3.90 30.20
C PRO A 399 -9.73 -2.70 29.23
N PHE A 400 -9.85 -2.98 27.94
CA PHE A 400 -9.98 -2.02 26.84
C PHE A 400 -11.03 -2.54 25.86
N ASP A 401 -11.58 -1.64 25.06
CA ASP A 401 -12.51 -2.01 24.00
C ASP A 401 -11.76 -2.41 22.73
N VAL A 402 -12.07 -3.58 22.16
CA VAL A 402 -11.44 -4.07 20.91
C VAL A 402 -11.88 -3.27 19.68
N LEU A 403 -12.96 -2.49 19.80
CA LEU A 403 -13.45 -1.57 18.78
C LEU A 403 -12.78 -0.20 18.84
N ASP A 404 -11.93 0.04 19.86
CA ASP A 404 -11.12 1.26 19.95
C ASP A 404 -9.86 1.11 19.06
N PRO A 405 -9.73 1.85 17.94
CA PRO A 405 -8.58 1.75 17.06
C PRO A 405 -7.30 2.34 17.67
N THR A 406 -7.37 3.00 18.83
CA THR A 406 -6.20 3.45 19.60
C THR A 406 -5.64 2.34 20.51
N LYS A 407 -6.26 1.15 20.51
CA LYS A 407 -5.87 0.00 21.34
C LYS A 407 -5.38 -1.18 20.52
N ILE A 408 -4.30 -1.80 20.99
CA ILE A 408 -3.87 -3.13 20.56
C ILE A 408 -4.52 -4.20 21.42
N VAL A 409 -4.59 -5.41 20.88
CA VAL A 409 -4.67 -6.62 21.68
C VAL A 409 -3.23 -7.11 21.87
N PRO A 410 -2.64 -7.07 23.09
CA PRO A 410 -1.30 -7.57 23.32
C PRO A 410 -1.17 -9.04 22.90
N GLU A 411 -0.03 -9.42 22.32
CA GLU A 411 0.21 -10.79 21.84
C GLU A 411 0.24 -11.80 22.99
N GLU A 412 0.51 -11.34 24.21
CA GLU A 412 0.45 -12.13 25.44
C GLU A 412 -0.99 -12.44 25.89
N MET A 413 -1.98 -11.64 25.43
CA MET A 413 -3.41 -11.90 25.69
C MET A 413 -4.03 -12.77 24.61
N VAL A 414 -3.73 -12.46 23.34
CA VAL A 414 -4.15 -13.26 22.20
C VAL A 414 -2.95 -13.46 21.27
N ALA A 415 -2.43 -14.68 21.25
CA ALA A 415 -1.28 -15.06 20.45
C ALA A 415 -1.57 -14.91 18.95
N LEU A 416 -0.53 -14.55 18.21
CA LEU A 416 -0.60 -14.42 16.76
C LEU A 416 -0.51 -15.80 16.09
N ARG A 417 -1.52 -16.17 15.30
CA ARG A 417 -1.51 -17.37 14.46
C ARG A 417 -1.06 -17.02 13.04
N THR A 418 0.10 -17.51 12.62
CA THR A 418 0.56 -17.37 11.23
C THR A 418 -0.26 -18.26 10.29
N VAL A 419 -0.82 -17.69 9.22
CA VAL A 419 -1.77 -18.39 8.32
C VAL A 419 -1.39 -18.37 6.84
N GLY A 420 -0.35 -17.63 6.45
CA GLY A 420 0.10 -17.56 5.07
C GLY A 420 1.22 -16.57 4.86
N LYS A 421 1.63 -16.41 3.60
CA LYS A 421 2.77 -15.58 3.21
C LYS A 421 2.46 -14.73 2.00
N LEU A 422 2.83 -13.46 2.08
CA LEU A 422 2.88 -12.51 0.98
C LEU A 422 4.29 -12.49 0.40
N VAL A 423 4.40 -12.59 -0.93
CA VAL A 423 5.65 -12.46 -1.69
C VAL A 423 5.44 -11.42 -2.80
N LEU A 424 6.34 -10.44 -2.91
CA LEU A 424 6.32 -9.46 -4.01
C LEU A 424 7.42 -9.79 -5.01
N ASP A 425 7.04 -10.20 -6.21
CA ASP A 425 7.95 -10.79 -7.18
C ASP A 425 8.01 -10.06 -8.53
N ARG A 426 7.28 -8.94 -8.66
CA ARG A 426 7.28 -8.17 -9.90
C ARG A 426 7.00 -6.68 -9.69
N ASN A 427 7.82 -5.83 -10.31
CA ASN A 427 7.59 -4.39 -10.40
C ASN A 427 6.48 -4.05 -11.41
N PRO A 428 5.78 -2.92 -11.25
CA PRO A 428 4.86 -2.41 -12.27
C PRO A 428 5.60 -2.04 -13.56
N ASP A 429 4.94 -2.20 -14.70
CA ASP A 429 5.47 -1.78 -16.01
C ASP A 429 5.34 -0.25 -16.18
N ASN A 430 4.28 0.36 -15.64
CA ASN A 430 4.08 1.81 -15.65
C ASN A 430 3.59 2.32 -14.28
N PHE A 431 4.41 3.18 -13.66
CA PHE A 431 4.10 3.73 -12.33
C PHE A 431 2.75 4.46 -12.28
N PHE A 432 2.43 5.29 -13.27
CA PHE A 432 1.17 6.04 -13.27
C PHE A 432 -0.02 5.09 -13.43
N ALA A 433 0.00 4.24 -14.46
CA ALA A 433 -1.10 3.37 -14.83
C ALA A 433 -1.47 2.37 -13.73
N GLU A 434 -0.47 1.85 -13.01
CA GLU A 434 -0.65 0.82 -11.99
C GLU A 434 -0.56 1.38 -10.56
N THR A 435 0.51 2.10 -10.21
CA THR A 435 0.74 2.56 -8.84
C THR A 435 -0.05 3.82 -8.49
N GLU A 436 -0.12 4.79 -9.40
CA GLU A 436 -0.84 6.03 -9.12
C GLU A 436 -2.35 5.81 -9.22
N GLN A 437 -2.82 5.07 -10.22
CA GLN A 437 -4.26 4.84 -10.44
C GLN A 437 -4.87 3.69 -9.63
N VAL A 438 -4.10 2.85 -8.93
CA VAL A 438 -4.71 1.85 -8.04
C VAL A 438 -5.58 2.52 -6.96
N ALA A 439 -6.76 1.99 -6.73
CA ALA A 439 -7.70 2.37 -5.69
C ALA A 439 -7.86 1.19 -4.73
N PHE A 440 -7.38 1.39 -3.50
CA PHE A 440 -7.72 0.51 -2.37
C PHE A 440 -8.95 1.08 -1.68
N CYS A 441 -9.79 0.24 -1.08
CA CYS A 441 -10.95 0.70 -0.32
C CYS A 441 -11.27 -0.22 0.87
N ALA A 442 -11.43 0.36 2.06
CA ALA A 442 -11.77 -0.41 3.26
C ALA A 442 -13.13 -1.14 3.14
N ALA A 443 -14.02 -0.68 2.25
CA ALA A 443 -15.30 -1.34 1.97
C ALA A 443 -15.17 -2.59 1.08
N HIS A 444 -14.04 -2.79 0.39
CA HIS A 444 -13.82 -3.96 -0.45
C HIS A 444 -13.47 -5.17 0.41
N VAL A 445 -14.50 -5.84 0.92
CA VAL A 445 -14.43 -7.15 1.57
C VAL A 445 -15.08 -8.23 0.69
N VAL A 446 -14.76 -9.48 0.97
CA VAL A 446 -15.32 -10.67 0.27
C VAL A 446 -16.11 -11.53 1.26
N PRO A 447 -17.03 -12.40 0.81
CA PRO A 447 -17.74 -13.32 1.69
C PRO A 447 -16.79 -14.05 2.64
N GLY A 448 -17.06 -13.96 3.94
CA GLY A 448 -16.23 -14.56 4.99
C GLY A 448 -15.37 -13.58 5.78
N ILE A 449 -15.36 -12.30 5.39
CA ILE A 449 -14.84 -11.19 6.20
C ILE A 449 -15.95 -10.15 6.32
N ASP A 450 -16.17 -9.64 7.52
CA ASP A 450 -17.16 -8.58 7.77
C ASP A 450 -16.61 -7.54 8.76
N PHE A 451 -17.34 -6.44 8.89
CA PHE A 451 -16.95 -5.29 9.70
C PHE A 451 -17.37 -5.44 11.17
N THR A 452 -16.84 -4.54 12.00
CA THR A 452 -17.29 -4.32 13.38
C THR A 452 -17.74 -2.87 13.56
N ASN A 453 -18.23 -2.52 14.73
CA ASN A 453 -18.66 -1.17 15.08
C ASN A 453 -17.52 -0.24 15.52
N ASP A 454 -16.27 -0.54 15.15
CA ASP A 454 -15.16 0.41 15.28
C ASP A 454 -15.52 1.72 14.53
N PRO A 455 -15.70 2.85 15.25
CA PRO A 455 -16.27 4.06 14.66
C PRO A 455 -15.32 4.74 13.67
N LEU A 456 -14.01 4.46 13.73
CA LEU A 456 -13.08 4.91 12.71
C LEU A 456 -13.21 4.06 11.43
N LEU A 457 -13.30 2.73 11.56
CA LEU A 457 -13.52 1.84 10.42
C LEU A 457 -14.80 2.20 9.67
N GLN A 458 -15.90 2.45 10.39
CA GLN A 458 -17.21 2.75 9.80
C GLN A 458 -17.16 3.94 8.83
N GLY A 459 -16.52 5.05 9.18
CA GLY A 459 -16.40 6.17 8.23
C GLY A 459 -15.38 5.93 7.11
N ARG A 460 -14.37 5.09 7.34
CA ARG A 460 -13.42 4.69 6.28
C ARG A 460 -14.12 3.88 5.18
N ILE A 461 -15.14 3.07 5.51
CA ILE A 461 -15.94 2.33 4.51
C ILE A 461 -16.54 3.31 3.48
N HIS A 462 -17.01 4.48 3.91
CA HIS A 462 -17.52 5.50 3.00
C HIS A 462 -16.41 6.25 2.23
N SER A 463 -15.45 6.83 2.96
CA SER A 463 -14.50 7.81 2.42
C SER A 463 -13.68 7.31 1.22
N TYR A 464 -13.30 6.03 1.22
CA TYR A 464 -12.41 5.49 0.20
C TYR A 464 -13.08 5.33 -1.16
N ILE A 465 -14.39 5.11 -1.23
CA ILE A 465 -15.14 5.09 -2.50
C ILE A 465 -15.32 6.53 -3.00
N ASP A 466 -15.74 7.43 -2.10
CA ASP A 466 -16.03 8.83 -2.41
C ASP A 466 -14.81 9.55 -3.01
N THR A 467 -13.64 9.45 -2.38
CA THR A 467 -12.43 10.15 -2.83
C THR A 467 -11.96 9.74 -4.23
N GLN A 468 -12.33 8.56 -4.72
CA GLN A 468 -11.97 8.13 -6.09
C GLN A 468 -12.71 8.87 -7.18
N ILE A 469 -13.90 9.42 -6.87
CA ILE A 469 -14.73 10.10 -7.87
C ILE A 469 -13.97 11.29 -8.46
N SER A 470 -13.35 12.11 -7.62
CA SER A 470 -12.52 13.23 -8.08
C SER A 470 -11.13 12.79 -8.50
N ARG A 471 -10.49 11.89 -7.74
CA ARG A 471 -9.11 11.46 -7.99
C ARG A 471 -8.93 10.72 -9.31
N LEU A 472 -9.86 9.83 -9.64
CA LEU A 472 -9.82 8.95 -10.82
C LEU A 472 -10.88 9.30 -11.87
N GLY A 473 -11.49 10.49 -11.75
CA GLY A 473 -12.34 11.05 -12.80
C GLY A 473 -13.74 10.44 -12.92
N GLY A 474 -14.21 9.64 -11.96
CA GLY A 474 -15.61 9.20 -11.91
C GLY A 474 -15.83 7.85 -11.21
N ALA A 475 -17.06 7.33 -11.32
CA ALA A 475 -17.49 6.08 -10.69
C ALA A 475 -16.95 4.80 -11.39
N ASN A 476 -16.38 4.92 -12.59
CA ASN A 476 -15.86 3.78 -13.36
C ASN A 476 -14.39 3.46 -13.06
N PHE A 477 -13.83 3.93 -11.93
CA PHE A 477 -12.43 3.67 -11.57
C PHE A 477 -12.06 2.18 -11.44
N HIS A 478 -13.05 1.30 -11.22
CA HIS A 478 -12.89 -0.15 -11.19
C HIS A 478 -12.56 -0.76 -12.57
N GLU A 479 -12.85 -0.03 -13.65
CA GLU A 479 -12.52 -0.41 -15.03
C GLU A 479 -11.08 -0.02 -15.42
N ILE A 480 -10.40 0.79 -14.61
CA ILE A 480 -8.95 1.01 -14.78
C ILE A 480 -8.26 -0.33 -14.54
N PRO A 481 -7.39 -0.81 -15.45
CA PRO A 481 -6.93 -2.20 -15.48
C PRO A 481 -6.39 -2.76 -14.15
N ILE A 482 -5.61 -1.99 -13.39
CA ILE A 482 -5.06 -2.42 -12.09
C ILE A 482 -6.13 -2.57 -11.00
N ASN A 483 -7.30 -1.95 -11.14
CA ASN A 483 -8.39 -2.03 -10.18
C ASN A 483 -9.40 -3.14 -10.51
N THR A 484 -9.35 -3.64 -11.74
CA THR A 484 -10.31 -4.61 -12.23
C THR A 484 -10.13 -5.95 -11.53
N PRO A 485 -11.19 -6.54 -10.95
CA PRO A 485 -11.12 -7.87 -10.37
C PRO A 485 -10.87 -8.95 -11.43
N VAL A 486 -10.23 -10.04 -11.01
CA VAL A 486 -10.16 -11.26 -11.83
C VAL A 486 -11.51 -11.97 -11.89
N ALA A 487 -12.33 -11.86 -10.84
CA ALA A 487 -13.70 -12.36 -10.81
C ALA A 487 -14.62 -11.57 -11.75
N GLN A 488 -15.49 -12.29 -12.46
CA GLN A 488 -16.43 -11.72 -13.45
C GLN A 488 -17.39 -10.69 -12.84
N ILE A 489 -17.51 -9.52 -13.49
CA ILE A 489 -18.35 -8.41 -13.01
C ILE A 489 -19.61 -8.34 -13.86
N HIS A 490 -20.76 -8.61 -13.24
CA HIS A 490 -22.08 -8.42 -13.86
C HIS A 490 -23.03 -7.75 -12.86
N ASN A 491 -23.53 -6.58 -13.24
CA ASN A 491 -24.49 -5.83 -12.44
C ASN A 491 -25.34 -4.91 -13.34
N ASN A 492 -26.16 -4.07 -12.71
CA ASN A 492 -27.08 -3.16 -13.37
C ASN A 492 -26.63 -1.69 -13.40
N GLN A 493 -25.40 -1.38 -12.97
CA GLN A 493 -24.83 -0.03 -13.06
C GLN A 493 -24.43 0.28 -14.52
N ARG A 494 -24.65 1.52 -14.98
CA ARG A 494 -24.41 1.97 -16.37
C ARG A 494 -23.82 3.39 -16.39
N ASP A 495 -23.41 3.81 -17.58
CA ASP A 495 -22.95 5.17 -17.89
C ASP A 495 -21.72 5.60 -17.08
N GLY A 496 -21.64 6.89 -16.71
CA GLY A 496 -20.49 7.47 -16.00
C GLY A 496 -19.32 7.84 -16.93
N ILE A 497 -18.40 8.67 -16.42
CA ILE A 497 -17.21 9.12 -17.16
C ILE A 497 -16.31 7.92 -17.48
N HIS A 498 -15.74 7.89 -18.69
CA HIS A 498 -14.78 6.89 -19.17
C HIS A 498 -15.28 5.44 -19.09
N ARG A 499 -16.58 5.21 -19.33
CA ARG A 499 -17.16 3.86 -19.38
C ARG A 499 -16.50 3.01 -20.48
N GLN A 500 -15.84 1.91 -20.08
CA GLN A 500 -15.17 0.96 -20.96
C GLN A 500 -16.05 -0.24 -21.31
N GLN A 501 -16.78 -0.81 -20.34
CA GLN A 501 -17.66 -1.94 -20.61
C GLN A 501 -18.90 -1.48 -21.41
N ILE A 502 -19.13 -2.12 -22.55
CA ILE A 502 -20.37 -2.01 -23.31
C ILE A 502 -21.26 -3.18 -22.89
N ASN A 503 -22.21 -2.93 -21.99
CA ASN A 503 -23.12 -3.98 -21.53
C ASN A 503 -24.08 -4.40 -22.65
N ARG A 504 -24.25 -5.71 -22.80
CA ARG A 504 -25.22 -6.30 -23.72
C ARG A 504 -26.64 -6.26 -23.15
N GLY A 505 -27.62 -6.01 -24.03
CA GLY A 505 -29.05 -6.01 -23.71
C GLY A 505 -29.59 -4.65 -23.27
N ARG A 506 -30.92 -4.62 -23.07
CA ARG A 506 -31.70 -3.39 -22.77
C ARG A 506 -32.08 -3.24 -21.29
N VAL A 507 -31.56 -4.09 -20.41
CA VAL A 507 -31.92 -4.14 -18.98
C VAL A 507 -30.80 -3.55 -18.12
N SER A 508 -31.20 -2.74 -17.14
CA SER A 508 -30.33 -2.11 -16.14
C SER A 508 -31.02 -2.02 -14.78
N TYR A 509 -31.86 -3.00 -14.44
CA TYR A 509 -32.59 -3.07 -13.17
C TYR A 509 -32.86 -4.52 -12.76
N GLU A 510 -33.10 -4.72 -11.47
CA GLU A 510 -33.47 -6.00 -10.86
C GLU A 510 -34.59 -5.73 -9.83
N PRO A 511 -35.63 -6.58 -9.73
CA PRO A 511 -35.93 -7.73 -10.58
C PRO A 511 -36.40 -7.34 -11.99
N ASN A 512 -36.13 -8.19 -12.99
CA ASN A 512 -36.56 -7.99 -14.38
C ASN A 512 -37.03 -9.30 -15.05
N SER A 513 -37.96 -9.22 -15.99
CA SER A 513 -38.36 -10.34 -16.85
C SER A 513 -37.74 -10.26 -18.26
N LEU A 514 -37.45 -9.06 -18.74
CA LEU A 514 -36.92 -8.82 -20.10
C LEU A 514 -35.53 -9.43 -20.37
N ALA A 515 -34.75 -9.74 -19.32
CA ALA A 515 -33.50 -10.49 -19.43
C ALA A 515 -33.56 -11.81 -18.66
N GLY A 516 -34.77 -12.34 -18.44
CA GLY A 516 -34.98 -13.59 -17.72
C GLY A 516 -34.42 -13.55 -16.30
N GLY A 517 -34.46 -12.41 -15.61
CA GLY A 517 -33.95 -12.28 -14.24
C GLY A 517 -32.45 -12.07 -14.09
N CYS A 518 -31.68 -12.01 -15.17
CA CYS A 518 -30.24 -11.79 -15.14
C CYS A 518 -29.84 -10.30 -15.17
N PRO A 519 -28.68 -9.92 -14.60
CA PRO A 519 -27.92 -10.71 -13.61
C PRO A 519 -28.73 -10.88 -12.30
N PHE A 520 -28.55 -12.00 -11.63
CA PHE A 520 -29.38 -12.46 -10.52
C PHE A 520 -28.62 -12.50 -9.19
N GLN A 521 -29.37 -12.48 -8.09
CA GLN A 521 -28.80 -12.58 -6.73
C GLN A 521 -28.12 -13.95 -6.53
N ALA A 522 -26.99 -13.98 -5.82
CA ALA A 522 -26.24 -15.21 -5.56
C ALA A 522 -26.80 -16.06 -4.39
N GLY A 523 -27.76 -15.53 -3.63
CA GLY A 523 -28.27 -16.12 -2.39
C GLY A 523 -27.21 -16.21 -1.29
N VAL A 524 -27.32 -17.23 -0.44
CA VAL A 524 -26.38 -17.47 0.69
C VAL A 524 -24.90 -17.59 0.29
N ARG A 525 -24.60 -17.86 -0.99
CA ARG A 525 -23.22 -17.83 -1.50
C ARG A 525 -22.64 -16.40 -1.60
N GLY A 526 -23.50 -15.40 -1.73
CA GLY A 526 -23.12 -13.99 -1.77
C GLY A 526 -22.68 -13.46 -0.41
N PHE A 527 -22.27 -12.19 -0.39
CA PHE A 527 -21.97 -11.47 0.84
C PHE A 527 -23.23 -11.33 1.69
N VAL A 528 -23.12 -11.63 2.98
CA VAL A 528 -24.19 -11.51 3.96
C VAL A 528 -23.57 -10.90 5.20
N SER A 529 -24.08 -9.75 5.64
CA SER A 529 -23.62 -9.15 6.89
C SER A 529 -24.04 -10.01 8.08
N VAL A 530 -23.18 -10.07 9.09
CA VAL A 530 -23.49 -10.68 10.38
C VAL A 530 -24.70 -9.94 10.98
N PRO A 531 -25.78 -10.66 11.36
CA PRO A 531 -26.98 -10.04 11.93
C PRO A 531 -26.70 -9.61 13.37
N GLU A 532 -26.13 -8.43 13.54
CA GLU A 532 -25.87 -7.83 14.85
C GLU A 532 -27.12 -7.11 15.38
N PRO A 533 -27.60 -7.42 16.60
CA PRO A 533 -28.74 -6.71 17.18
C PRO A 533 -28.42 -5.23 17.41
N SER A 534 -29.20 -4.32 16.85
CA SER A 534 -29.10 -2.90 17.20
C SER A 534 -29.59 -2.69 18.64
N GLN A 535 -28.70 -2.27 19.55
CA GLN A 535 -29.06 -1.92 20.93
C GLN A 535 -28.64 -0.47 21.24
N GLY A 536 -29.55 0.30 21.82
CA GLY A 536 -29.25 1.64 22.36
C GLY A 536 -30.00 2.79 21.69
N ASN A 537 -29.78 4.00 22.21
CA ASN A 537 -30.31 5.26 21.67
C ASN A 537 -29.35 5.83 20.63
N GLU A 538 -29.87 6.55 19.63
CA GLU A 538 -29.04 7.34 18.70
C GLU A 538 -28.32 8.46 19.45
N VAL A 539 -26.99 8.42 19.51
CA VAL A 539 -26.16 9.38 20.25
C VAL A 539 -24.91 9.76 19.48
N ARG A 540 -24.34 10.94 19.80
CA ARG A 540 -22.97 11.31 19.45
C ARG A 540 -22.13 11.28 20.72
N GLY A 541 -21.45 10.17 20.96
CA GLY A 541 -20.65 9.93 22.16
C GLY A 541 -19.77 8.71 22.00
N LYS A 542 -18.80 8.56 22.90
CA LYS A 542 -17.86 7.43 22.91
C LYS A 542 -18.19 6.49 24.08
N PRO A 543 -17.98 5.16 23.93
CA PRO A 543 -18.08 4.23 25.04
C PRO A 543 -17.10 4.58 26.17
N GLU A 544 -17.43 4.24 27.41
CA GLU A 544 -16.63 4.64 28.57
C GLU A 544 -15.20 4.05 28.55
N LEU A 545 -15.01 2.84 28.00
CA LEU A 545 -13.69 2.21 27.88
C LEU A 545 -12.75 2.91 26.89
N PHE A 546 -13.29 3.76 26.00
CA PHE A 546 -12.47 4.58 25.10
C PHE A 546 -11.77 5.74 25.85
N ALA A 547 -12.19 6.06 27.08
CA ALA A 547 -11.63 7.16 27.86
C ALA A 547 -10.26 6.84 28.50
N ASP A 548 -9.76 5.59 28.38
CA ASP A 548 -8.38 5.26 28.77
C ASP A 548 -7.42 5.62 27.63
N HIS A 549 -6.57 6.61 27.89
CA HIS A 549 -5.67 7.17 26.88
C HIS A 549 -4.20 6.83 27.14
N TYR A 550 -3.84 6.42 28.35
CA TYR A 550 -2.43 6.41 28.78
C TYR A 550 -1.91 5.01 29.10
N SER A 551 -2.76 4.04 29.45
CA SER A 551 -2.32 2.71 29.88
C SER A 551 -1.52 1.98 28.80
N GLN A 552 -2.00 1.96 27.54
CA GLN A 552 -1.29 1.31 26.45
C GLN A 552 -0.15 2.16 25.87
N ALA A 553 -0.20 3.49 26.03
CA ALA A 553 0.96 4.33 25.76
C ALA A 553 2.13 3.97 26.70
N ARG A 554 1.80 3.78 27.99
CA ARG A 554 2.76 3.31 29.00
C ARG A 554 3.24 1.90 28.70
N LEU A 555 2.35 0.97 28.36
CA LEU A 555 2.68 -0.39 27.93
C LEU A 555 3.74 -0.35 26.82
N PHE A 556 3.52 0.44 25.77
CA PHE A 556 4.50 0.58 24.70
C PHE A 556 5.85 1.07 25.25
N TRP A 557 5.86 2.18 26.00
CA TRP A 557 7.08 2.77 26.57
C TRP A 557 7.91 1.78 27.41
N ILE A 558 7.27 1.08 28.35
CA ILE A 558 7.97 0.15 29.25
C ILE A 558 8.42 -1.14 28.55
N SER A 559 7.90 -1.40 27.35
CA SER A 559 8.28 -2.54 26.51
C SER A 559 9.50 -2.27 25.63
N GLN A 560 9.92 -1.01 25.53
CA GLN A 560 11.05 -0.61 24.72
C GLN A 560 12.37 -0.88 25.44
N SER A 561 13.41 -1.25 24.69
CA SER A 561 14.77 -1.27 25.21
C SER A 561 15.23 0.14 25.59
N MET A 562 16.26 0.25 26.43
CA MET A 562 16.86 1.55 26.78
C MET A 562 17.29 2.35 25.55
N THR A 563 17.78 1.69 24.49
CA THR A 563 18.11 2.33 23.22
C THR A 563 16.88 2.96 22.58
N GLU A 564 15.80 2.19 22.41
CA GLU A 564 14.56 2.66 21.80
C GLU A 564 13.92 3.79 22.63
N GLN A 565 13.97 3.69 23.96
CA GLN A 565 13.52 4.75 24.87
C GLN A 565 14.30 6.06 24.66
N ARG A 566 15.63 6.01 24.51
CA ARG A 566 16.44 7.20 24.18
C ARG A 566 16.04 7.82 22.85
N HIS A 567 15.74 7.00 21.84
CA HIS A 567 15.32 7.48 20.52
C HIS A 567 13.95 8.16 20.56
N ILE A 568 13.01 7.60 21.32
CA ILE A 568 11.70 8.22 21.58
C ILE A 568 11.87 9.59 22.26
N ILE A 569 12.69 9.67 23.32
CA ILE A 569 13.01 10.94 23.99
C ILE A 569 13.64 11.93 22.99
N GLY A 570 14.62 11.48 22.20
CA GLY A 570 15.28 12.30 21.19
C GLY A 570 14.33 12.82 20.12
N ALA A 571 13.37 12.00 19.67
CA ALA A 571 12.35 12.40 18.71
C ALA A 571 11.39 13.44 19.30
N PHE A 572 10.87 13.23 20.51
CA PHE A 572 10.05 14.25 21.19
C PHE A 572 10.80 15.57 21.34
N ARG A 573 12.06 15.52 21.78
CA ARG A 573 12.91 16.73 21.89
C ARG A 573 13.07 17.43 20.55
N PHE A 574 13.40 16.69 19.49
CA PHE A 574 13.57 17.25 18.15
C PHE A 574 12.28 17.92 17.64
N GLU A 575 11.17 17.20 17.70
CA GLU A 575 9.85 17.65 17.25
C GLU A 575 9.39 18.88 18.03
N LEU A 576 9.39 18.82 19.37
CA LEU A 576 8.91 19.90 20.21
C LEU A 576 9.82 21.13 20.21
N THR A 577 11.11 20.99 19.91
CA THR A 577 12.00 22.16 19.73
C THR A 577 11.60 23.00 18.52
N ARG A 578 10.94 22.39 17.52
CA ARG A 578 10.42 23.11 16.34
C ARG A 578 9.09 23.80 16.61
N VAL A 579 8.38 23.44 17.69
CA VAL A 579 7.12 24.06 18.09
C VAL A 579 7.39 25.43 18.73
N GLN A 580 6.95 26.48 18.06
CA GLN A 580 7.21 27.86 18.45
C GLN A 580 6.47 28.23 19.74
N THR A 581 5.21 27.82 19.88
CA THR A 581 4.34 28.20 21.00
C THR A 581 4.66 27.41 22.28
N PRO A 582 5.25 28.02 23.34
CA PRO A 582 5.68 27.29 24.53
C PRO A 582 4.54 26.61 25.31
N ALA A 583 3.32 27.17 25.24
CA ALA A 583 2.15 26.59 25.88
C ALA A 583 1.75 25.23 25.29
N ILE A 584 2.03 24.98 24.00
CA ILE A 584 1.85 23.66 23.38
C ILE A 584 2.85 22.69 23.98
N ARG A 585 4.16 23.03 23.99
CA ARG A 585 5.21 22.20 24.60
C ARG A 585 4.90 21.83 26.05
N ARG A 586 4.46 22.81 26.85
CA ARG A 586 4.05 22.57 28.24
C ARG A 586 2.88 21.58 28.34
N ARG A 587 1.84 21.72 27.51
CA ARG A 587 0.71 20.76 27.50
C ARG A 587 1.15 19.37 27.05
N THR A 588 2.03 19.26 26.06
CA THR A 588 2.60 17.97 25.67
C THR A 588 3.39 17.31 26.81
N LEU A 589 4.21 18.06 27.55
CA LEU A 589 4.90 17.53 28.73
C LEU A 589 3.91 17.05 29.82
N ALA A 590 2.80 17.77 30.03
CA ALA A 590 1.74 17.35 30.95
C ALA A 590 1.03 16.06 30.48
N LEU A 591 0.89 15.87 29.16
CA LEU A 591 0.39 14.63 28.58
C LEU A 591 1.37 13.48 28.83
N LEU A 592 2.67 13.69 28.58
CA LEU A 592 3.69 12.67 28.81
C LEU A 592 3.82 12.27 30.28
N ALA A 593 3.55 13.19 31.21
CA ALA A 593 3.56 12.92 32.65
C ALA A 593 2.50 11.89 33.08
N ASN A 594 1.42 11.69 32.30
CA ASN A 594 0.47 10.59 32.51
C ASN A 594 0.96 9.23 31.99
N ILE A 595 1.95 9.21 31.10
CA ILE A 595 2.50 7.99 30.51
C ILE A 595 3.62 7.43 31.41
N ASP A 596 4.65 8.25 31.64
CA ASP A 596 5.80 7.89 32.47
C ASP A 596 6.59 9.13 32.91
N SER A 597 6.98 9.16 34.18
CA SER A 597 7.71 10.30 34.77
C SER A 597 9.14 10.40 34.26
N GLY A 598 9.79 9.27 33.96
CA GLY A 598 11.13 9.23 33.37
C GLY A 598 11.15 9.79 31.96
N LEU A 599 10.17 9.40 31.13
CA LEU A 599 9.95 9.96 29.80
C LEU A 599 9.72 11.48 29.86
N ALA A 600 8.75 11.93 30.64
CA ALA A 600 8.41 13.35 30.75
C ALA A 600 9.60 14.18 31.26
N GLY A 601 10.30 13.67 32.28
CA GLY A 601 11.49 14.32 32.84
C GLY A 601 12.63 14.47 31.83
N ALA A 602 12.96 13.40 31.09
CA ALA A 602 14.03 13.43 30.10
C ALA A 602 13.72 14.35 28.89
N VAL A 603 12.47 14.40 28.46
CA VAL A 603 12.05 15.35 27.41
C VAL A 603 12.08 16.78 27.92
N ALA A 604 11.60 17.04 29.15
CA ALA A 604 11.58 18.37 29.75
C ALA A 604 13.00 18.93 29.97
N ASP A 605 13.92 18.12 30.49
CA ASP A 605 15.34 18.47 30.64
C ASP A 605 15.96 18.86 29.28
N GLY A 606 15.70 18.05 28.25
CA GLY A 606 16.15 18.32 26.90
C GLY A 606 15.58 19.57 26.23
N LEU A 607 14.46 20.08 26.72
CA LEU A 607 13.81 21.34 26.29
C LEU A 607 14.16 22.53 27.20
N GLY A 608 14.86 22.30 28.32
CA GLY A 608 15.11 23.31 29.35
C GLY A 608 13.83 23.77 30.06
N MET A 609 12.89 22.85 30.29
CA MET A 609 11.59 23.11 30.92
C MET A 609 11.41 22.27 32.19
N GLU A 610 10.58 22.74 33.12
CA GLU A 610 10.10 21.91 34.22
C GLU A 610 8.95 21.01 33.76
N VAL A 611 8.83 19.82 34.36
CA VAL A 611 7.68 18.94 34.13
C VAL A 611 6.43 19.56 34.79
N PRO A 612 5.41 19.95 34.02
CA PRO A 612 4.17 20.46 34.58
C PRO A 612 3.34 19.31 35.22
N PRO A 613 2.33 19.65 36.04
CA PRO A 613 1.38 18.64 36.54
C PRO A 613 0.74 17.87 35.37
N PRO A 614 0.46 16.56 35.55
CA PRO A 614 -0.18 15.76 34.52
C PRO A 614 -1.55 16.33 34.12
N LEU A 615 -1.95 16.12 32.87
CA LEU A 615 -3.31 16.45 32.42
C LEU A 615 -4.35 15.65 33.21
N PRO A 616 -5.55 16.20 33.46
CA PRO A 616 -6.63 15.42 34.06
C PRO A 616 -7.00 14.22 33.15
N PRO A 617 -7.18 13.00 33.70
CA PRO A 617 -7.66 11.87 32.92
C PRO A 617 -9.10 12.10 32.46
N ALA A 618 -9.50 11.47 31.35
CA ALA A 618 -10.86 11.58 30.82
C ALA A 618 -11.90 10.74 31.59
N THR A 619 -11.44 9.90 32.53
CA THR A 619 -12.26 9.01 33.36
C THR A 619 -11.63 8.84 34.74
N ASP A 620 -12.46 8.58 35.74
CA ASP A 620 -12.03 8.21 37.10
C ASP A 620 -11.79 6.70 37.25
N ARG A 621 -11.99 5.91 36.18
CA ARG A 621 -11.70 4.47 36.20
C ARG A 621 -10.21 4.23 36.47
N PRO A 622 -9.85 3.25 37.32
CA PRO A 622 -8.47 2.88 37.52
C PRO A 622 -7.81 2.48 36.20
N ALA A 623 -6.64 3.04 35.91
CA ALA A 623 -5.84 2.63 34.77
C ALA A 623 -5.41 1.16 34.93
N TYR A 624 -5.51 0.38 33.85
CA TYR A 624 -5.02 -0.99 33.86
C TYR A 624 -3.48 -0.99 33.77
N ASP A 625 -2.84 -1.68 34.71
CA ASP A 625 -1.38 -1.80 34.75
C ASP A 625 -0.94 -3.02 33.92
N TYR A 626 -0.47 -2.77 32.71
CA TYR A 626 0.01 -3.84 31.83
C TYR A 626 1.46 -4.22 32.18
N PRO A 627 1.81 -5.52 32.21
CA PRO A 627 3.21 -5.92 32.18
C PRO A 627 3.85 -5.51 30.83
N PRO A 628 5.17 -5.29 30.76
CA PRO A 628 5.86 -5.09 29.49
C PRO A 628 5.56 -6.22 28.49
N SER A 629 5.34 -5.84 27.23
CA SER A 629 5.08 -6.73 26.08
C SER A 629 6.29 -6.69 25.13
N PRO A 630 7.22 -7.66 25.21
CA PRO A 630 8.42 -7.65 24.40
C PRO A 630 8.16 -7.52 22.89
N ALA A 631 7.04 -8.04 22.40
CA ALA A 631 6.64 -8.01 20.99
C ALA A 631 6.52 -6.58 20.39
N LEU A 632 6.36 -5.56 21.24
CA LEU A 632 6.27 -4.16 20.82
C LEU A 632 7.62 -3.56 20.43
N SER A 633 8.73 -4.08 20.97
CA SER A 633 10.10 -3.66 20.60
C SER A 633 10.44 -4.08 19.17
N LEU A 634 11.17 -3.22 18.44
CA LEU A 634 11.78 -3.57 17.15
C LEU A 634 12.77 -4.72 17.28
N PHE A 635 13.34 -4.95 18.46
CA PHE A 635 14.35 -5.99 18.69
C PHE A 635 13.77 -7.37 18.93
N ALA A 636 12.45 -7.49 19.09
CA ALA A 636 11.79 -8.77 19.32
C ALA A 636 11.65 -9.63 18.05
N ARG A 637 11.88 -9.07 16.86
CA ARG A 637 11.69 -9.75 15.57
C ARG A 637 12.93 -9.62 14.69
N PRO A 638 14.06 -10.26 15.09
CA PRO A 638 15.24 -10.31 14.23
C PRO A 638 14.90 -11.05 12.93
N GLY A 639 15.41 -10.55 11.81
CA GLY A 639 15.22 -11.18 10.50
C GLY A 639 16.10 -12.42 10.34
N ASN A 640 15.71 -13.30 9.42
CA ASN A 640 16.53 -14.45 9.03
C ASN A 640 17.39 -14.19 7.77
N ALA A 641 17.36 -12.96 7.25
CA ALA A 641 18.00 -12.60 5.99
C ALA A 641 19.53 -12.38 6.09
N GLY A 642 20.10 -12.31 7.30
CA GLY A 642 21.52 -12.00 7.49
C GLY A 642 21.90 -10.67 6.83
N ILE A 643 22.86 -10.72 5.89
CA ILE A 643 23.31 -9.52 5.15
C ILE A 643 22.68 -9.39 3.76
N ARG A 644 21.76 -10.28 3.39
CA ARG A 644 21.09 -10.25 2.09
C ARG A 644 20.43 -8.88 1.88
N THR A 645 20.64 -8.29 0.70
CA THR A 645 20.24 -6.94 0.27
C THR A 645 20.86 -5.76 1.03
N ARG A 646 21.74 -5.99 2.01
CA ARG A 646 22.44 -4.89 2.70
C ARG A 646 23.44 -4.24 1.75
N ARG A 647 23.47 -2.91 1.73
CA ARG A 647 24.35 -2.11 0.86
C ARG A 647 25.67 -1.89 1.57
N VAL A 648 26.79 -2.29 0.96
CA VAL A 648 28.12 -2.17 1.57
C VAL A 648 29.03 -1.34 0.68
N ALA A 649 29.55 -0.23 1.23
CA ALA A 649 30.54 0.57 0.53
C ALA A 649 31.94 -0.04 0.68
N LEU A 650 32.64 -0.27 -0.43
CA LEU A 650 34.08 -0.51 -0.44
C LEU A 650 34.76 0.81 -0.83
N LEU A 651 35.34 1.51 0.14
CA LEU A 651 36.01 2.79 -0.09
C LEU A 651 37.37 2.56 -0.76
N VAL A 652 37.49 2.93 -2.03
CA VAL A 652 38.69 2.68 -2.85
C VAL A 652 39.33 3.97 -3.34
N ALA A 653 40.66 3.95 -3.47
CA ALA A 653 41.46 5.03 -4.05
C ALA A 653 42.60 4.48 -4.91
N ALA A 654 43.28 5.35 -5.66
CA ALA A 654 44.39 4.93 -6.50
C ALA A 654 45.47 4.28 -5.63
N GLY A 655 45.97 3.12 -6.04
CA GLY A 655 46.87 2.31 -5.24
C GLY A 655 46.17 1.32 -4.31
N VAL A 656 44.88 1.03 -4.47
CA VAL A 656 44.19 -0.02 -3.68
C VAL A 656 44.64 -1.43 -4.06
N ASP A 657 44.56 -2.39 -3.14
CA ASP A 657 44.77 -3.82 -3.41
C ASP A 657 43.58 -4.37 -4.22
N GLY A 658 43.78 -4.48 -5.55
CA GLY A 658 42.77 -4.95 -6.48
C GLY A 658 42.32 -6.39 -6.21
N VAL A 659 43.25 -7.28 -5.86
CA VAL A 659 42.94 -8.67 -5.52
C VAL A 659 42.06 -8.74 -4.26
N GLN A 660 42.40 -7.97 -3.23
CA GLN A 660 41.62 -7.93 -1.99
C GLN A 660 40.21 -7.38 -2.24
N VAL A 661 40.08 -6.27 -2.97
CA VAL A 661 38.78 -5.66 -3.31
C VAL A 661 37.88 -6.66 -4.05
N ARG A 662 38.39 -7.33 -5.09
CA ARG A 662 37.59 -8.31 -5.85
C ARG A 662 37.13 -9.47 -4.98
N LYS A 663 37.98 -9.97 -4.09
CA LYS A 663 37.63 -11.04 -3.13
C LYS A 663 36.53 -10.60 -2.17
N LEU A 664 36.65 -9.41 -1.58
CA LEU A 664 35.64 -8.86 -0.67
C LEU A 664 34.30 -8.65 -1.38
N TYR A 665 34.33 -8.07 -2.58
CA TYR A 665 33.14 -7.85 -3.40
C TYR A 665 32.45 -9.19 -3.72
N ALA A 666 33.19 -10.19 -4.20
CA ALA A 666 32.66 -11.51 -4.51
C ALA A 666 32.06 -12.19 -3.26
N ALA A 667 32.76 -12.16 -2.13
CA ALA A 667 32.31 -12.80 -0.90
C ALA A 667 31.07 -12.15 -0.27
N LEU A 668 30.87 -10.83 -0.46
CA LEU A 668 29.65 -10.14 -0.06
C LEU A 668 28.49 -10.48 -1.01
N LEU A 669 28.75 -10.48 -2.32
CA LEU A 669 27.76 -10.80 -3.35
C LEU A 669 27.25 -12.24 -3.23
N GLU A 670 28.13 -13.20 -2.94
CA GLU A 670 27.78 -14.61 -2.73
C GLU A 670 26.79 -14.80 -1.56
N GLN A 671 26.83 -13.92 -0.56
CA GLN A 671 25.88 -13.89 0.57
C GLN A 671 24.65 -13.01 0.31
N GLY A 672 24.49 -12.51 -0.92
CA GLY A 672 23.37 -11.70 -1.35
C GLY A 672 23.40 -10.24 -0.89
N ALA A 673 24.52 -9.74 -0.35
CA ALA A 673 24.68 -8.30 -0.11
C ALA A 673 24.92 -7.53 -1.43
N VAL A 674 24.82 -6.20 -1.38
CA VAL A 674 25.00 -5.30 -2.52
C VAL A 674 26.27 -4.46 -2.29
N PRO A 675 27.47 -5.04 -2.49
CA PRO A 675 28.72 -4.29 -2.39
C PRO A 675 28.83 -3.29 -3.56
N ARG A 676 29.41 -2.12 -3.30
CA ARG A 676 29.75 -1.14 -4.34
C ARG A 676 31.12 -0.53 -4.14
N LEU A 677 31.85 -0.29 -5.22
CA LEU A 677 33.13 0.42 -5.19
C LEU A 677 32.88 1.93 -5.16
N VAL A 678 33.23 2.56 -4.04
CA VAL A 678 33.01 3.99 -3.79
C VAL A 678 34.36 4.70 -3.77
N GLY A 679 34.54 5.71 -4.63
CA GLY A 679 35.80 6.44 -4.73
C GLY A 679 35.61 7.94 -4.87
N GLN A 680 36.69 8.69 -5.13
CA GLN A 680 36.60 10.16 -5.29
C GLN A 680 35.92 10.57 -6.59
N LYS A 681 36.01 9.72 -7.62
CA LYS A 681 35.41 9.89 -8.95
C LYS A 681 35.14 8.53 -9.57
N ILE A 682 34.21 8.48 -10.52
CA ILE A 682 33.94 7.27 -11.32
C ILE A 682 35.09 6.94 -12.30
N GLY A 683 35.09 5.71 -12.80
CA GLY A 683 36.00 5.22 -13.83
C GLY A 683 37.19 4.44 -13.29
N ALA A 684 38.13 4.13 -14.20
CA ALA A 684 39.23 3.23 -13.91
C ALA A 684 40.19 3.78 -12.83
N LEU A 685 40.41 2.95 -11.82
CA LEU A 685 41.27 3.16 -10.67
C LEU A 685 42.48 2.23 -10.78
N THR A 686 43.68 2.79 -10.70
CA THR A 686 44.91 1.99 -10.69
C THR A 686 44.98 1.19 -9.40
N SER A 687 45.14 -0.13 -9.50
CA SER A 687 45.40 -1.04 -8.38
C SER A 687 46.89 -1.43 -8.37
N TYR A 688 47.45 -1.80 -7.21
CA TYR A 688 48.86 -2.19 -7.12
C TYR A 688 49.11 -3.70 -7.22
N THR A 689 48.06 -4.53 -7.14
CA THR A 689 48.15 -6.00 -7.16
C THR A 689 47.51 -6.65 -8.38
N ASP A 690 46.64 -5.94 -9.12
CA ASP A 690 45.82 -6.47 -10.21
C ASP A 690 45.49 -5.41 -11.29
N ALA A 691 44.74 -5.82 -12.32
CA ALA A 691 44.15 -4.92 -13.31
C ALA A 691 43.31 -3.79 -12.67
N PRO A 692 43.16 -2.64 -13.35
CA PRO A 692 42.35 -1.53 -12.86
C PRO A 692 40.94 -1.95 -12.43
N LEU A 693 40.42 -1.25 -11.42
CA LEU A 693 39.05 -1.39 -10.92
C LEU A 693 38.22 -0.20 -11.39
N ASP A 694 36.98 -0.42 -11.81
CA ASP A 694 36.09 0.69 -12.14
C ASP A 694 35.33 1.14 -10.90
N VAL A 695 35.52 2.39 -10.49
CA VAL A 695 34.73 3.01 -9.42
C VAL A 695 33.30 3.19 -9.92
N GLU A 696 32.35 2.65 -9.17
CA GLU A 696 30.94 2.58 -9.57
C GLU A 696 30.14 3.80 -9.10
N ILE A 697 30.60 4.48 -8.05
CA ILE A 697 29.96 5.69 -7.51
C ILE A 697 30.98 6.57 -6.79
N SER A 698 30.82 7.89 -6.88
CA SER A 698 31.67 8.83 -6.15
C SER A 698 31.21 9.02 -4.70
N LEU A 699 32.10 9.41 -3.80
CA LEU A 699 31.77 9.83 -2.43
C LEU A 699 30.73 10.95 -2.39
N GLU A 700 30.77 11.86 -3.37
CA GLU A 700 29.82 12.97 -3.52
C GLU A 700 28.39 12.49 -3.78
N THR A 701 28.24 11.49 -4.65
CA THR A 701 26.92 10.98 -5.08
C THR A 701 26.46 9.78 -4.26
N GLY A 702 27.36 9.16 -3.51
CA GLY A 702 27.10 8.02 -2.64
C GLY A 702 27.44 8.30 -1.18
N PRO A 703 26.81 9.29 -0.50
CA PRO A 703 27.14 9.63 0.88
C PRO A 703 26.85 8.47 1.86
N SER A 704 27.41 8.56 3.07
CA SER A 704 27.39 7.47 4.08
C SER A 704 25.99 6.93 4.41
N VAL A 705 24.96 7.77 4.33
CA VAL A 705 23.58 7.39 4.67
C VAL A 705 22.96 6.37 3.71
N LEU A 706 23.53 6.17 2.51
CA LEU A 706 23.04 5.16 1.55
C LEU A 706 23.47 3.73 1.87
N TRP A 707 24.41 3.55 2.80
CA TRP A 707 25.09 2.27 3.03
C TRP A 707 24.77 1.72 4.41
N ASP A 708 24.60 0.40 4.52
CA ASP A 708 24.41 -0.30 5.80
C ASP A 708 25.74 -0.56 6.52
N GLY A 709 26.86 -0.54 5.81
CA GLY A 709 28.20 -0.68 6.38
C GLY A 709 29.30 -0.29 5.38
N VAL A 710 30.54 -0.22 5.88
CA VAL A 710 31.70 0.19 5.08
C VAL A 710 32.90 -0.73 5.28
N ILE A 711 33.61 -1.02 4.19
CA ILE A 711 34.90 -1.68 4.18
C ILE A 711 35.92 -0.73 3.55
N VAL A 712 37.07 -0.56 4.20
CA VAL A 712 38.22 0.22 3.74
C VAL A 712 39.35 -0.77 3.45
N PRO A 713 39.54 -1.19 2.18
CA PRO A 713 40.60 -2.12 1.80
C PRO A 713 41.99 -1.53 2.00
N ASP A 714 43.01 -2.37 1.88
CA ASP A 714 44.40 -1.96 1.92
C ASP A 714 44.80 -1.19 0.64
N CYS A 715 45.70 -0.21 0.80
CA CYS A 715 46.13 0.70 -0.26
C CYS A 715 47.65 0.97 -0.16
N ALA A 716 48.40 0.62 -1.21
CA ALA A 716 49.83 0.86 -1.33
C ALA A 716 50.13 2.32 -1.66
N ASP A 717 49.93 3.20 -0.67
CA ASP A 717 50.55 4.51 -0.58
C ASP A 717 50.39 5.02 0.86
N ALA A 718 51.51 5.20 1.58
CA ALA A 718 51.54 5.48 3.03
C ALA A 718 50.93 6.85 3.47
N ARG A 719 50.29 7.58 2.54
CA ARG A 719 49.50 8.80 2.78
C ARG A 719 48.21 8.76 1.94
N ASP A 720 47.46 7.68 2.14
CA ASP A 720 46.15 7.37 1.59
C ASP A 720 45.37 8.62 1.16
N ALA A 721 44.99 8.67 -0.12
CA ALA A 721 44.26 9.78 -0.70
C ALA A 721 42.93 10.03 0.04
N LEU A 722 42.29 8.99 0.58
CA LEU A 722 41.06 9.10 1.36
C LEU A 722 41.31 9.80 2.70
N SER A 723 42.45 9.56 3.36
CA SER A 723 42.80 10.20 4.64
C SER A 723 43.03 11.72 4.52
N ARG A 724 43.23 12.23 3.29
CA ARG A 724 43.32 13.67 2.98
C ARG A 724 42.02 14.25 2.42
N ASP A 725 41.03 13.40 2.17
CA ASP A 725 39.73 13.78 1.63
C ASP A 725 38.74 14.02 2.77
N ALA A 726 38.27 15.25 2.90
CA ALA A 726 37.31 15.63 3.94
C ALA A 726 36.00 14.82 3.83
N SER A 727 35.55 14.50 2.61
CA SER A 727 34.34 13.72 2.37
C SER A 727 34.51 12.27 2.80
N ALA A 728 35.68 11.67 2.57
CA ALA A 728 35.96 10.31 3.04
C ALA A 728 36.07 10.25 4.58
N LEU A 729 36.71 11.25 5.20
CA LEU A 729 36.78 11.37 6.66
C LEU A 729 35.39 11.56 7.30
N GLU A 730 34.54 12.40 6.70
CA GLU A 730 33.16 12.58 7.15
C GLU A 730 32.33 11.31 6.93
N PHE A 731 32.51 10.63 5.80
CA PHE A 731 31.82 9.38 5.50
C PHE A 731 31.99 8.36 6.63
N VAL A 732 33.23 8.06 7.03
CA VAL A 732 33.49 7.05 8.09
C VAL A 732 33.04 7.54 9.46
N LYS A 733 33.08 8.86 9.75
CA LYS A 733 32.53 9.41 10.99
C LYS A 733 31.03 9.22 11.08
N LEU A 734 30.30 9.48 9.99
CA LEU A 734 28.86 9.29 9.95
C LEU A 734 28.49 7.80 10.04
N GLN A 735 29.23 6.90 9.38
CA GLN A 735 29.06 5.45 9.55
C GLN A 735 29.18 5.05 11.03
N TYR A 736 30.22 5.54 11.72
CA TYR A 736 30.41 5.28 13.14
C TYR A 736 29.28 5.87 14.01
N ARG A 737 28.92 7.15 13.79
CA ARG A 737 27.84 7.86 14.52
C ARG A 737 26.50 7.16 14.39
N HIS A 738 26.20 6.63 13.19
CA HIS A 738 24.96 5.91 12.92
C HIS A 738 25.04 4.42 13.29
N GLY A 739 26.03 4.01 14.10
CA GLY A 739 26.13 2.65 14.63
C GLY A 739 26.42 1.57 13.58
N LYS A 740 26.85 1.92 12.37
CA LYS A 740 27.05 0.99 11.25
C LYS A 740 28.41 0.28 11.34
N PRO A 741 28.54 -1.00 10.93
CA PRO A 741 29.82 -1.70 10.98
C PRO A 741 30.86 -1.06 10.04
N LEU A 742 32.10 -1.01 10.51
CA LEU A 742 33.28 -0.55 9.77
C LEU A 742 34.35 -1.66 9.80
N LEU A 743 34.83 -2.06 8.63
CA LEU A 743 35.99 -2.93 8.49
C LEU A 743 37.12 -2.15 7.80
N ALA A 744 38.31 -2.13 8.38
CA ALA A 744 39.49 -1.54 7.78
C ALA A 744 40.62 -2.58 7.72
N LEU A 745 41.26 -2.71 6.56
CA LEU A 745 42.30 -3.70 6.30
C LEU A 745 43.64 -3.02 6.06
N GLY A 746 44.69 -3.47 6.74
CA GLY A 746 46.05 -2.93 6.62
C GLY A 746 46.09 -1.40 6.78
N SER A 747 46.58 -0.70 5.76
CA SER A 747 46.67 0.77 5.72
C SER A 747 45.32 1.48 5.76
N GLY A 748 44.20 0.81 5.44
CA GLY A 748 42.85 1.36 5.61
C GLY A 748 42.55 1.77 7.06
N GLY A 749 43.26 1.19 8.04
CA GLY A 749 43.19 1.58 9.44
C GLY A 749 43.67 3.01 9.72
N GLU A 750 44.53 3.57 8.85
CA GLU A 750 44.99 4.96 8.97
C GLU A 750 43.87 5.96 8.64
N LEU A 751 42.91 5.63 7.76
CA LEU A 751 41.72 6.46 7.52
C LEU A 751 40.87 6.58 8.78
N LEU A 752 40.61 5.47 9.47
CA LEU A 752 39.85 5.47 10.73
C LEU A 752 40.56 6.30 11.81
N LYS A 753 41.89 6.21 11.86
CA LYS A 753 42.72 7.00 12.78
C LYS A 753 42.70 8.49 12.43
N ALA A 754 42.81 8.85 11.16
CA ALA A 754 42.72 10.23 10.67
C ALA A 754 41.33 10.84 10.96
N ALA A 755 40.27 10.03 10.82
CA ALA A 755 38.91 10.38 11.17
C ALA A 755 38.64 10.38 12.69
N LYS A 756 39.63 9.99 13.52
CA LYS A 756 39.54 9.91 14.99
C LYS A 756 38.45 8.94 15.48
N ILE A 757 38.25 7.83 14.76
CA ILE A 757 37.28 6.80 15.13
C ILE A 757 37.79 6.02 16.36
N PRO A 758 37.05 6.02 17.49
CA PRO A 758 37.40 5.24 18.67
C PRO A 758 37.33 3.73 18.37
N ARG A 759 38.28 2.96 18.91
CA ARG A 759 38.26 1.48 18.84
C ARG A 759 37.53 0.84 20.02
N LYS A 760 37.08 1.64 20.98
CA LYS A 760 36.44 1.22 22.22
C LYS A 760 35.17 2.04 22.43
N LEU A 761 34.15 1.39 22.98
CA LEU A 761 32.93 2.04 23.45
C LEU A 761 33.24 2.99 24.62
N SER A 762 32.29 3.86 24.95
CA SER A 762 32.40 4.85 26.05
C SER A 762 32.75 4.24 27.41
N HIS A 763 32.39 2.97 27.62
CA HIS A 763 32.65 2.20 28.85
C HIS A 763 33.95 1.37 28.81
N GLY A 764 34.83 1.60 27.81
CA GLY A 764 36.19 1.07 27.76
C GLY A 764 36.37 -0.33 27.14
N VAL A 765 35.28 -1.00 26.76
CA VAL A 765 35.31 -2.29 26.05
C VAL A 765 35.53 -2.10 24.53
N PRO A 766 36.18 -3.05 23.83
CA PRO A 766 36.33 -2.99 22.37
C PRO A 766 34.99 -2.82 21.65
N ASP A 767 34.95 -1.98 20.63
CA ASP A 767 33.77 -1.83 19.79
C ASP A 767 33.61 -3.05 18.88
N PRO A 768 32.50 -3.82 18.97
CA PRO A 768 32.36 -5.05 18.20
C PRO A 768 32.25 -4.81 16.69
N GLY A 769 31.83 -3.62 16.25
CA GLY A 769 31.66 -3.30 14.84
C GLY A 769 32.68 -2.31 14.28
N VAL A 770 33.77 -2.01 15.00
CA VAL A 770 34.96 -1.36 14.42
C VAL A 770 36.05 -2.41 14.33
N ILE A 771 36.19 -2.99 13.14
CA ILE A 771 37.06 -4.13 12.89
C ILE A 771 38.27 -3.62 12.12
N VAL A 772 39.46 -3.80 12.69
CA VAL A 772 40.73 -3.51 12.03
C VAL A 772 41.51 -4.81 11.98
N ALA A 773 41.93 -5.21 10.79
CA ALA A 773 42.64 -6.46 10.58
C ALA A 773 43.84 -6.28 9.64
N GLU A 774 44.86 -7.09 9.83
CA GLU A 774 46.01 -7.15 8.93
C GLU A 774 45.63 -7.92 7.64
N PRO A 775 46.36 -7.73 6.52
CA PRO A 775 46.05 -8.40 5.25
C PRO A 775 45.98 -9.94 5.32
N GLY A 776 46.58 -10.58 6.33
CA GLY A 776 46.52 -12.02 6.55
C GLY A 776 45.20 -12.53 7.15
N ASP A 777 44.43 -11.68 7.83
CA ASP A 777 43.27 -12.07 8.65
C ASP A 777 41.92 -11.67 8.02
N VAL A 778 41.92 -11.33 6.73
CA VAL A 778 40.76 -10.77 6.00
C VAL A 778 39.53 -11.66 6.11
N ALA A 779 39.68 -12.99 6.06
CA ALA A 779 38.56 -13.92 6.11
C ALA A 779 37.82 -13.84 7.45
N GLU A 780 38.54 -13.94 8.57
CA GLU A 780 37.95 -13.83 9.91
C GLU A 780 37.33 -12.43 10.14
N ALA A 781 38.03 -11.39 9.70
CA ALA A 781 37.55 -10.01 9.83
C ALA A 781 36.26 -9.77 9.02
N LEU A 782 36.15 -10.35 7.82
CA LEU A 782 34.94 -10.30 7.02
C LEU A 782 33.79 -11.05 7.69
N GLU A 783 34.02 -12.26 8.24
CA GLU A 783 32.98 -12.98 8.98
C GLU A 783 32.41 -12.16 10.14
N ARG A 784 33.30 -11.55 10.93
CA ARG A 784 32.90 -10.65 12.02
C ARG A 784 32.11 -9.45 11.50
N PHE A 785 32.55 -8.85 10.40
CA PHE A 785 31.83 -7.73 9.76
C PHE A 785 30.42 -8.14 9.33
N ARG A 786 30.27 -9.30 8.68
CA ARG A 786 28.96 -9.83 8.25
C ARG A 786 28.05 -10.11 9.44
N SER A 787 28.59 -10.69 10.52
CA SER A 787 27.83 -10.96 11.74
C SER A 787 27.27 -9.67 12.35
N VAL A 788 28.08 -8.59 12.41
CA VAL A 788 27.62 -7.31 12.96
C VAL A 788 26.65 -6.61 11.99
N LEU A 789 26.89 -6.69 10.68
CA LEU A 789 26.01 -6.14 9.66
C LEU A 789 24.61 -6.79 9.70
N GLY A 790 24.55 -8.11 9.95
CA GLY A 790 23.29 -8.83 10.15
C GLY A 790 22.51 -8.43 11.42
N GLN A 791 23.20 -7.88 12.43
CA GLN A 791 22.59 -7.30 13.63
C GLN A 791 22.10 -5.85 13.42
N HIS A 792 22.22 -5.33 12.19
CA HIS A 792 21.81 -4.00 11.75
C HIS A 792 22.65 -2.84 12.31
N ARG A 793 22.79 -2.70 13.65
CA ARG A 793 23.59 -1.62 14.27
C ARG A 793 24.23 -1.99 15.60
N VAL A 794 25.31 -1.30 15.92
CA VAL A 794 25.96 -1.29 17.24
C VAL A 794 25.45 -0.10 18.06
N TYR A 795 24.23 -0.21 18.58
CA TYR A 795 23.56 0.83 19.38
C TYR A 795 24.32 1.26 20.64
N ALA A 796 25.21 0.40 21.14
CA ALA A 796 26.07 0.72 22.29
C ALA A 796 27.07 1.86 22.02
N ARG A 797 27.23 2.29 20.76
CA ARG A 797 28.04 3.46 20.38
C ARG A 797 27.35 4.80 20.62
N GLU A 798 26.02 4.79 20.65
CA GLU A 798 25.24 6.01 20.72
C GLU A 798 25.53 6.74 22.04
N THR A 799 25.78 8.04 21.92
CA THR A 799 26.05 8.95 23.03
C THR A 799 25.23 10.22 22.81
N ASP A 800 24.72 10.79 23.88
CA ASP A 800 24.05 12.09 23.85
C ASP A 800 24.74 13.04 24.86
N PRO A 801 25.40 14.13 24.40
CA PRO A 801 25.62 14.49 23.00
C PRO A 801 26.60 13.53 22.29
N ALA A 802 26.52 13.48 20.96
CA ALA A 802 27.37 12.62 20.14
C ALA A 802 28.87 12.98 20.30
N ARG A 803 29.72 11.98 20.56
CA ARG A 803 31.16 12.16 20.83
C ARG A 803 32.07 12.24 19.61
N VAL A 804 31.75 11.51 18.55
CA VAL A 804 32.48 11.48 17.27
C VAL A 804 31.71 12.33 16.31
#